data_AF-A0A9D2CDQ2-F1
#
_entry.id   AF-A0A9D2CDQ2-F1
#
_cell.length_a   1.000
_cell.length_b   1.000
_cell.length_c   1.000
_cell.angle_alpha   90.00
_cell.angle_beta   90.00
_cell.angle_gamma   90.00
#
_symmetry.space_group_name_H-M   'P 1'
#
loop_
_entity.id
_entity.type
_entity.pdbx_description
1 polymer ?
#
loop_
_entity_poly.entity_id
_entity_poly.type
_entity_poly.pdbx_seq_one_letter_code
_entity_poly.pdbx_strand_id
1 'polypeptide(L)'
;MSKVRVLTNLLCGSCLALLLLPREAQAAGRLQIGMPDALPLGAEQALELDSGTRSWNGRGTVTISGYLDSAGQVPALIVGGQALESDGETEITLEFKRGEAKLPVLGEAVGSYALELETNGRNGAVSLEVVSALEWAQSLAPDRMTVTVPKSDTAFAVRTAVAEQIEKEIAPSGFTAAGGKVRVTGNERQGFTVTLTGEGKTVVLPTQVKVYRQNATGQALLAEQLEAILTGDFSFSAAEEITAESIAEQAAAMVGDEKTEVSVRWSEEEYCWYIGLHRQGQELEAPLYLNSRVDLSFDSPALLDQCGIRLATSDDVYVAGGVLNTVGMAGNGYDAVVFPIWNYGRDFCIQAQVHIIGAVSDSRWCGLAFGARSAGGSGTASKYAFWQMGLRRDPTASNGVECARMLPGGAWSTQCAAPLGASMEEGQVYTLTILYQDGRIFQYVDGTLVLRADVADRATADGRVAFTFDGATAELLSLRVTDELPDLPTAESLTQNGYDTQVYEAKTGLVMSPTVVTEGDELSAAGTAEGERRPATLVKEVYPDLTVVDRGTHISVRNYVDRLDKRVLAGFRIEDLSTAAAFAQYASVNGIVDVNIFSSQLQVLQTACAGRPGIRAILDCSGMVLPDPVEATSLAGRAGARVVVLDLDDAQPETVRAIQARGVAVWVRAGSGTEVYTAILSGADGLVTGDWEGAMDAIESFPVGQRVLSRSTVITAHRGLHEDAPENTERAAALAAEAGADAIECDVHLSADGVVMVNHDSTTGALMNQDVFLSAATQLQLQSLTFRNKALAGERMPTLAQLFQAVGDSDTIFLVEIKSEDPALIPALVRTVYACGMEDRVVFLSYSGEQLSRVRGQMPEAAVGYLAACTQSGADIAANLKAMAEQLDPLCAFYSCPQEAQTTALTRAARHRGILIHPWTVDEYELFEQKYYDGYHGITTDRADYASYYLTGVEALQTEITFQAGEEGGGSLQVVQQARCGAETVNASCFLQISGDAVVEMDENGRLFSRTPGTAVVLLGSTATLPATQVPYRMYSAPVTLFCTE
;
A
#
# COMPACT_ATOMS: atom_id res chain seq x y z
N MET A 1 -32.74 -45.72 -14.27
CA MET A 1 -31.73 -45.84 -13.18
C MET A 1 -30.63 -44.82 -13.46
N SER A 2 -29.98 -44.26 -12.43
CA SER A 2 -28.66 -43.56 -12.45
C SER A 2 -28.20 -42.72 -13.68
N LYS A 3 -28.51 -41.40 -13.66
CA LYS A 3 -27.61 -40.20 -13.71
C LYS A 3 -26.37 -40.08 -14.65
N VAL A 4 -26.13 -38.81 -15.14
CA VAL A 4 -24.81 -38.09 -15.36
C VAL A 4 -23.94 -38.54 -16.58
N ARG A 5 -23.12 -37.77 -17.35
CA ARG A 5 -22.78 -36.32 -17.70
C ARG A 5 -21.79 -36.37 -18.94
N VAL A 6 -21.24 -35.35 -19.67
CA VAL A 6 -21.31 -33.86 -19.79
C VAL A 6 -20.93 -33.39 -21.25
N LEU A 7 -20.81 -32.07 -21.47
CA LEU A 7 -20.43 -31.26 -22.67
C LEU A 7 -18.88 -31.20 -22.94
N THR A 8 -18.23 -30.69 -24.03
CA THR A 8 -18.46 -29.75 -25.19
C THR A 8 -18.29 -28.22 -24.89
N ASN A 9 -17.78 -27.29 -25.76
CA ASN A 9 -17.44 -27.28 -27.21
C ASN A 9 -16.61 -26.00 -27.67
N LEU A 10 -15.89 -26.05 -28.83
CA LEU A 10 -15.43 -24.93 -29.74
C LEU A 10 -14.37 -23.86 -29.25
N LEU A 11 -13.91 -22.82 -30.01
CA LEU A 11 -13.27 -22.64 -31.37
C LEU A 11 -13.10 -21.11 -31.74
N CYS A 12 -12.03 -20.69 -32.46
CA CYS A 12 -11.82 -19.35 -33.14
C CYS A 12 -11.78 -18.09 -32.23
N GLY A 13 -11.39 -16.85 -32.60
CA GLY A 13 -10.94 -16.13 -33.82
C GLY A 13 -10.53 -14.67 -33.43
N SER A 14 -10.32 -13.62 -34.24
CA SER A 14 -10.18 -13.37 -35.70
C SER A 14 -10.00 -11.83 -35.99
N CYS A 15 -9.79 -11.39 -37.25
CA CYS A 15 -9.95 -10.01 -37.81
C CYS A 15 -8.75 -9.00 -37.71
N LEU A 16 -8.62 -7.91 -38.49
CA LEU A 16 -9.46 -7.14 -39.49
C LEU A 16 -8.48 -6.52 -40.59
N ALA A 17 -8.63 -5.49 -41.47
CA ALA A 17 -9.62 -4.45 -41.88
C ALA A 17 -9.23 -3.66 -43.21
N LEU A 18 -10.08 -2.69 -43.67
CA LEU A 18 -9.78 -1.45 -44.48
C LEU A 18 -9.43 -1.57 -46.02
N LEU A 19 -9.88 -0.74 -47.00
CA LEU A 19 -10.74 0.48 -47.13
C LEU A 19 -11.29 0.73 -48.59
N LEU A 20 -12.55 1.21 -48.73
CA LEU A 20 -13.11 2.15 -49.76
C LEU A 20 -13.10 1.79 -51.29
N LEU A 21 -13.96 2.28 -52.22
CA LEU A 21 -15.04 3.31 -52.29
C LEU A 21 -16.16 2.84 -53.32
N PRO A 22 -17.11 3.64 -53.93
CA PRO A 22 -18.55 3.26 -53.83
C PRO A 22 -19.38 3.02 -55.14
N ARG A 23 -20.60 2.50 -54.90
CA ARG A 23 -21.87 2.57 -55.68
C ARG A 23 -22.01 1.78 -57.00
N GLU A 24 -22.80 0.70 -56.88
CA GLU A 24 -24.09 0.47 -57.56
C GLU A 24 -24.37 1.11 -58.95
N ALA A 25 -24.91 0.39 -59.94
CA ALA A 25 -25.18 -1.04 -60.10
C ALA A 25 -25.64 -1.32 -61.55
N GLN A 26 -25.51 -2.57 -62.03
CA GLN A 26 -26.60 -3.27 -62.74
C GLN A 26 -26.28 -4.76 -62.94
N ALA A 27 -27.32 -5.59 -63.06
CA ALA A 27 -27.21 -7.05 -63.03
C ALA A 27 -27.65 -7.72 -64.34
N ALA A 28 -26.99 -8.82 -64.69
CA ALA A 28 -27.57 -9.95 -65.43
C ALA A 28 -26.74 -11.22 -65.18
N GLY A 29 -27.37 -12.40 -65.12
CA GLY A 29 -26.65 -13.68 -65.18
C GLY A 29 -26.36 -14.42 -63.87
N ARG A 30 -27.35 -14.56 -62.95
CA ARG A 30 -27.27 -15.61 -61.92
C ARG A 30 -27.25 -17.00 -62.60
N LEU A 31 -26.24 -17.81 -62.29
CA LEU A 31 -26.43 -19.25 -62.18
C LEU A 31 -26.65 -19.58 -60.70
N GLN A 32 -27.61 -20.44 -60.38
CA GLN A 32 -27.99 -20.78 -59.01
C GLN A 32 -27.94 -22.30 -58.86
N ILE A 33 -27.02 -22.79 -58.02
CA ILE A 33 -26.92 -24.20 -57.63
C ILE A 33 -27.40 -24.30 -56.18
N GLY A 34 -28.22 -25.31 -55.89
CA GLY A 34 -28.84 -25.48 -54.57
C GLY A 34 -27.92 -26.17 -53.56
N MET A 35 -27.99 -25.75 -52.31
CA MET A 35 -27.40 -26.47 -51.18
C MET A 35 -28.21 -27.75 -50.87
N PRO A 36 -27.56 -28.85 -50.47
CA PRO A 36 -28.16 -29.88 -49.63
C PRO A 36 -28.01 -29.51 -48.13
N ASP A 37 -29.01 -29.81 -47.32
CA ASP A 37 -28.97 -29.54 -45.88
C ASP A 37 -28.06 -30.54 -45.12
N ALA A 38 -27.05 -30.01 -44.45
CA ALA A 38 -26.30 -30.59 -43.33
C ALA A 38 -25.88 -32.08 -43.40
N LEU A 39 -24.70 -32.32 -43.99
CA LEU A 39 -23.77 -33.39 -43.58
C LEU A 39 -22.54 -32.76 -42.91
N PRO A 40 -21.80 -33.48 -42.03
CA PRO A 40 -20.52 -32.98 -41.52
C PRO A 40 -19.56 -32.69 -42.68
N LEU A 41 -18.73 -31.64 -42.54
CA LEU A 41 -17.92 -31.06 -43.62
C LEU A 41 -17.15 -32.12 -44.44
N GLY A 42 -17.52 -32.23 -45.73
CA GLY A 42 -16.81 -33.03 -46.73
C GLY A 42 -17.50 -34.35 -47.10
N ALA A 43 -18.38 -34.33 -48.10
CA ALA A 43 -18.90 -35.53 -48.76
C ALA A 43 -19.05 -35.32 -50.29
N GLU A 44 -18.29 -36.13 -51.03
CA GLU A 44 -18.23 -36.42 -52.48
C GLU A 44 -19.35 -35.94 -53.43
N GLN A 45 -18.95 -35.53 -54.65
CA GLN A 45 -19.21 -36.33 -55.87
C GLN A 45 -18.32 -35.94 -57.06
N ALA A 46 -18.26 -36.81 -58.08
CA ALA A 46 -17.25 -36.83 -59.13
C ALA A 46 -17.76 -36.42 -60.52
N LEU A 47 -16.85 -36.21 -61.48
CA LEU A 47 -17.14 -36.28 -62.92
C LEU A 47 -15.93 -36.84 -63.70
N GLU A 48 -16.20 -37.60 -64.76
CA GLU A 48 -15.21 -37.98 -65.80
C GLU A 48 -15.37 -37.05 -67.02
N LEU A 49 -14.28 -36.74 -67.74
CA LEU A 49 -14.34 -36.35 -69.15
C LEU A 49 -13.15 -36.91 -69.97
N ASP A 50 -13.32 -36.90 -71.30
CA ASP A 50 -12.76 -37.91 -72.21
C ASP A 50 -11.47 -37.48 -72.96
N SER A 51 -10.78 -38.50 -73.46
CA SER A 51 -9.52 -38.54 -74.19
C SER A 51 -9.35 -37.52 -75.35
N GLY A 52 -8.35 -36.65 -75.23
CA GLY A 52 -7.97 -35.75 -76.35
C GLY A 52 -6.70 -34.91 -76.15
N THR A 53 -5.54 -35.39 -76.59
CA THR A 53 -4.26 -34.65 -76.47
C THR A 53 -4.21 -33.40 -77.37
N ARG A 54 -3.98 -32.20 -76.79
CA ARG A 54 -3.59 -30.99 -77.54
C ARG A 54 -2.67 -30.08 -76.72
N SER A 55 -1.60 -29.55 -77.33
CA SER A 55 -0.74 -28.53 -76.71
C SER A 55 -1.37 -27.14 -76.76
N TRP A 56 -1.03 -26.30 -75.78
CA TRP A 56 -1.50 -24.92 -75.65
C TRP A 56 -0.31 -23.99 -75.32
N ASN A 57 -0.26 -22.84 -75.98
CA ASN A 57 0.83 -21.86 -75.91
C ASN A 57 0.26 -20.43 -75.78
N GLY A 58 -0.87 -20.28 -75.09
CA GLY A 58 -1.38 -18.97 -74.67
C GLY A 58 -0.86 -18.63 -73.28
N ARG A 59 -0.81 -17.33 -72.95
CA ARG A 59 -1.01 -16.91 -71.56
C ARG A 59 -2.51 -16.71 -71.34
N GLY A 60 -3.00 -17.09 -70.17
CA GLY A 60 -4.39 -16.93 -69.75
C GLY A 60 -4.52 -17.37 -68.31
N THR A 61 -5.24 -16.57 -67.51
CA THR A 61 -5.41 -16.78 -66.07
C THR A 61 -6.15 -18.09 -65.79
N VAL A 62 -5.74 -18.79 -64.73
CA VAL A 62 -6.48 -19.93 -64.17
C VAL A 62 -7.20 -19.42 -62.92
N THR A 63 -8.54 -19.39 -62.95
CA THR A 63 -9.35 -18.97 -61.81
C THR A 63 -9.76 -20.20 -60.99
N ILE A 64 -9.29 -20.29 -59.74
CA ILE A 64 -9.67 -21.36 -58.80
C ILE A 64 -10.75 -20.81 -57.85
N SER A 65 -11.97 -21.35 -57.94
CA SER A 65 -13.09 -20.93 -57.09
C SER A 65 -13.22 -21.82 -55.85
N GLY A 66 -12.68 -21.36 -54.72
CA GLY A 66 -12.77 -22.05 -53.43
C GLY A 66 -14.12 -21.86 -52.72
N TYR A 67 -14.45 -22.78 -51.80
CA TYR A 67 -15.51 -22.57 -50.81
C TYR A 67 -15.13 -21.44 -49.85
N LEU A 68 -16.13 -20.73 -49.32
CA LEU A 68 -15.93 -19.87 -48.17
C LEU A 68 -16.10 -20.67 -46.87
N ASP A 69 -15.32 -20.34 -45.85
CA ASP A 69 -15.47 -20.85 -44.49
C ASP A 69 -16.68 -20.21 -43.77
N SER A 70 -16.86 -20.52 -42.48
CA SER A 70 -17.95 -19.97 -41.66
C SER A 70 -17.83 -18.46 -41.36
N ALA A 71 -16.69 -17.83 -41.66
CA ALA A 71 -16.49 -16.38 -41.56
C ALA A 71 -16.65 -15.66 -42.90
N GLY A 72 -16.76 -16.39 -44.02
CA GLY A 72 -16.94 -15.85 -45.36
C GLY A 72 -15.64 -15.59 -46.11
N GLN A 73 -14.53 -16.25 -45.75
CA GLN A 73 -13.25 -16.16 -46.46
C GLN A 73 -12.86 -17.48 -47.14
N VAL A 74 -12.10 -17.38 -48.25
CA VAL A 74 -11.55 -18.56 -48.92
C VAL A 74 -10.38 -19.11 -48.09
N PRO A 75 -10.36 -20.41 -47.72
CA PRO A 75 -9.23 -21.01 -47.03
C PRO A 75 -7.92 -20.85 -47.80
N ALA A 76 -6.85 -20.47 -47.10
CA ALA A 76 -5.55 -20.17 -47.71
C ALA A 76 -4.92 -21.42 -48.36
N LEU A 77 -4.99 -21.50 -49.70
CA LEU A 77 -4.26 -22.50 -50.46
C LEU A 77 -2.81 -22.04 -50.63
N ILE A 78 -1.88 -22.69 -49.95
CA ILE A 78 -0.44 -22.39 -50.03
C ILE A 78 0.19 -23.28 -51.10
N VAL A 79 0.85 -22.66 -52.08
CA VAL A 79 1.51 -23.36 -53.20
C VAL A 79 2.99 -22.99 -53.21
N GLY A 80 3.86 -23.98 -53.01
CA GLY A 80 5.32 -23.76 -53.01
C GLY A 80 5.85 -22.85 -51.89
N GLY A 81 5.07 -22.60 -50.85
CA GLY A 81 5.43 -21.72 -49.71
C GLY A 81 4.94 -20.27 -49.82
N GLN A 82 4.22 -19.90 -50.88
CA GLN A 82 3.50 -18.62 -50.96
C GLN A 82 1.99 -18.86 -50.83
N ALA A 83 1.29 -17.95 -50.13
CA ALA A 83 -0.16 -17.89 -50.11
C ALA A 83 -0.67 -17.18 -51.38
N LEU A 84 -1.85 -17.57 -51.87
CA LEU A 84 -2.59 -16.79 -52.86
C LEU A 84 -3.08 -15.48 -52.24
N GLU A 85 -2.94 -14.37 -52.95
CA GLU A 85 -3.36 -13.05 -52.45
C GLU A 85 -4.90 -12.86 -52.54
N SER A 86 -5.41 -11.95 -51.71
CA SER A 86 -6.84 -11.89 -51.35
C SER A 86 -7.78 -11.27 -52.39
N ASP A 87 -7.28 -10.90 -53.57
CA ASP A 87 -8.09 -10.40 -54.70
C ASP A 87 -8.60 -11.52 -55.63
N GLY A 88 -7.98 -12.71 -55.57
CA GLY A 88 -8.39 -13.90 -56.30
C GLY A 88 -7.73 -14.14 -57.66
N GLU A 89 -6.74 -13.34 -58.08
CA GLU A 89 -5.94 -13.62 -59.28
C GLU A 89 -4.44 -13.75 -58.98
N THR A 90 -3.81 -14.83 -59.45
CA THR A 90 -2.35 -15.04 -59.33
C THR A 90 -1.83 -15.81 -60.55
N GLU A 91 -0.82 -15.27 -61.25
CA GLU A 91 -0.26 -15.89 -62.48
C GLU A 91 0.75 -17.02 -62.14
N ILE A 92 0.24 -18.21 -61.79
CA ILE A 92 1.09 -19.39 -61.57
C ILE A 92 1.57 -19.95 -62.92
N THR A 93 2.88 -19.84 -63.19
CA THR A 93 3.51 -20.50 -64.36
C THR A 93 3.94 -21.92 -64.01
N LEU A 94 3.41 -22.91 -64.73
CA LEU A 94 3.71 -24.34 -64.54
C LEU A 94 4.44 -24.92 -65.77
N GLU A 95 5.62 -25.52 -65.57
CA GLU A 95 6.32 -26.27 -66.62
C GLU A 95 6.05 -27.79 -66.50
N PHE A 96 5.71 -28.44 -67.62
CA PHE A 96 5.33 -29.86 -67.64
C PHE A 96 6.20 -30.68 -68.61
N LYS A 97 6.48 -31.94 -68.26
CA LYS A 97 6.96 -32.97 -69.20
C LYS A 97 5.94 -34.09 -69.32
N ARG A 98 5.27 -34.16 -70.48
CA ARG A 98 4.27 -35.20 -70.85
C ARG A 98 3.04 -35.29 -69.93
N GLY A 99 2.31 -34.18 -69.78
CA GLY A 99 0.89 -34.21 -69.39
C GLY A 99 0.59 -34.64 -67.96
N GLU A 100 1.60 -34.62 -67.08
CA GLU A 100 1.44 -34.85 -65.65
C GLU A 100 2.20 -33.74 -64.90
N ALA A 101 1.64 -33.30 -63.78
CA ALA A 101 2.11 -32.17 -62.99
C ALA A 101 1.89 -32.47 -61.51
N LYS A 102 2.90 -32.21 -60.68
CA LYS A 102 2.82 -32.39 -59.23
C LYS A 102 3.07 -31.06 -58.53
N LEU A 103 2.18 -30.71 -57.62
CA LEU A 103 2.29 -29.57 -56.71
C LEU A 103 2.11 -30.11 -55.29
N PRO A 104 3.12 -29.99 -54.40
CA PRO A 104 2.97 -30.35 -53.00
C PRO A 104 2.12 -29.29 -52.28
N VAL A 105 1.22 -29.75 -51.41
CA VAL A 105 0.35 -28.90 -50.59
C VAL A 105 0.37 -29.42 -49.15
N LEU A 106 0.54 -28.51 -48.19
CA LEU A 106 0.54 -28.81 -46.76
C LEU A 106 -0.89 -28.95 -46.23
N GLY A 107 -1.17 -30.02 -45.47
CA GLY A 107 -2.45 -30.21 -44.78
C GLY A 107 -2.68 -31.63 -44.26
N GLU A 108 -3.62 -31.81 -43.32
CA GLU A 108 -3.97 -33.11 -42.73
C GLU A 108 -5.23 -33.72 -43.37
N ALA A 109 -5.16 -34.17 -44.62
CA ALA A 109 -6.23 -34.94 -45.26
C ALA A 109 -5.70 -35.97 -46.27
N VAL A 110 -6.21 -37.20 -46.21
CA VAL A 110 -5.73 -38.34 -47.01
C VAL A 110 -6.42 -38.39 -48.38
N GLY A 111 -5.70 -38.06 -49.45
CA GLY A 111 -6.17 -38.26 -50.83
C GLY A 111 -5.27 -37.63 -51.89
N SER A 112 -5.34 -38.14 -53.12
CA SER A 112 -4.81 -37.46 -54.30
C SER A 112 -5.95 -36.70 -54.97
N TYR A 113 -5.78 -35.39 -55.17
CA TYR A 113 -6.82 -34.52 -55.74
C TYR A 113 -6.51 -34.21 -57.21
N ALA A 114 -7.57 -34.09 -58.03
CA ALA A 114 -7.46 -33.70 -59.43
C ALA A 114 -8.05 -32.29 -59.64
N LEU A 115 -7.22 -31.36 -60.14
CA LEU A 115 -7.62 -30.03 -60.59
C LEU A 115 -7.74 -30.03 -62.12
N GLU A 116 -8.88 -29.61 -62.69
CA GLU A 116 -8.95 -29.27 -64.11
C GLU A 116 -8.54 -27.82 -64.36
N LEU A 117 -7.63 -27.61 -65.31
CA LEU A 117 -7.24 -26.29 -65.80
C LEU A 117 -7.95 -25.99 -67.13
N GLU A 118 -9.01 -25.16 -67.13
CA GLU A 118 -9.57 -24.65 -68.40
C GLU A 118 -8.71 -23.51 -68.94
N THR A 119 -8.26 -23.63 -70.20
CA THR A 119 -7.37 -22.67 -70.88
C THR A 119 -7.78 -22.43 -72.34
N ASN A 120 -8.42 -21.28 -72.61
CA ASN A 120 -9.06 -20.94 -73.89
C ASN A 120 -9.96 -22.07 -74.46
N GLY A 121 -10.88 -22.62 -73.66
CA GLY A 121 -11.82 -23.66 -74.11
C GLY A 121 -11.20 -25.06 -74.23
N ARG A 122 -10.31 -25.44 -73.31
CA ARG A 122 -9.72 -26.77 -73.20
C ARG A 122 -9.34 -27.10 -71.76
N ASN A 123 -9.65 -28.31 -71.31
CA ASN A 123 -9.40 -28.76 -69.95
C ASN A 123 -8.22 -29.76 -69.91
N GLY A 124 -7.60 -29.89 -68.74
CA GLY A 124 -6.55 -30.89 -68.47
C GLY A 124 -6.29 -31.03 -66.98
N ALA A 125 -6.02 -32.26 -66.53
CA ALA A 125 -5.94 -32.60 -65.10
C ALA A 125 -4.53 -32.40 -64.49
N VAL A 126 -4.50 -31.95 -63.24
CA VAL A 126 -3.30 -31.80 -62.39
C VAL A 126 -3.49 -32.58 -61.09
N SER A 127 -2.52 -33.41 -60.71
CA SER A 127 -2.56 -34.21 -59.48
C SER A 127 -1.88 -33.49 -58.31
N LEU A 128 -2.61 -33.26 -57.23
CA LEU A 128 -2.04 -32.86 -55.94
C LEU A 128 -1.69 -34.09 -55.10
N GLU A 129 -0.53 -34.04 -54.45
CA GLU A 129 -0.03 -35.06 -53.53
C GLU A 129 0.24 -34.38 -52.19
N VAL A 130 -0.55 -34.72 -51.18
CA VAL A 130 -0.42 -34.17 -49.83
C VAL A 130 0.73 -34.90 -49.12
N VAL A 131 1.71 -34.14 -48.66
CA VAL A 131 2.83 -34.62 -47.83
C VAL A 131 2.81 -33.86 -46.51
N SER A 132 3.19 -34.53 -45.42
CA SER A 132 3.24 -33.88 -44.12
C SER A 132 4.42 -32.90 -44.03
N ALA A 133 4.39 -31.96 -43.09
CA ALA A 133 5.48 -31.01 -42.91
C ALA A 133 6.78 -31.72 -42.49
N LEU A 134 6.67 -32.77 -41.67
CA LEU A 134 7.79 -33.64 -41.31
C LEU A 134 8.34 -34.43 -42.52
N GLU A 135 7.46 -34.95 -43.38
CA GLU A 135 7.84 -35.73 -44.55
C GLU A 135 8.49 -34.83 -45.63
N TRP A 136 7.99 -33.60 -45.81
CA TRP A 136 8.64 -32.60 -46.65
C TRP A 136 9.99 -32.14 -46.06
N ALA A 137 10.08 -31.85 -44.75
CA ALA A 137 11.34 -31.51 -44.09
C ALA A 137 12.41 -32.60 -44.23
N GLN A 138 12.02 -33.88 -44.11
CA GLN A 138 12.91 -35.01 -44.34
C GLN A 138 13.47 -35.03 -45.78
N SER A 139 12.70 -34.58 -46.78
CA SER A 139 13.14 -34.52 -48.17
C SER A 139 14.03 -33.31 -48.51
N LEU A 140 13.97 -32.24 -47.72
CA LEU A 140 14.83 -31.05 -47.85
C LEU A 140 16.17 -31.20 -47.13
N ALA A 141 16.23 -32.03 -46.08
CA ALA A 141 17.42 -32.22 -45.27
C ALA A 141 18.62 -32.74 -46.09
N PRO A 142 19.79 -32.05 -46.10
CA PRO A 142 20.92 -32.44 -46.92
C PRO A 142 21.64 -33.69 -46.37
N ASP A 143 22.15 -34.55 -47.26
CA ASP A 143 22.98 -35.71 -46.89
C ASP A 143 24.26 -35.33 -46.13
N ARG A 144 24.77 -34.11 -46.34
CA ARG A 144 26.03 -33.62 -45.77
C ARG A 144 26.00 -32.12 -45.53
N MET A 145 26.56 -31.68 -44.40
CA MET A 145 26.71 -30.26 -44.06
C MET A 145 28.06 -29.95 -43.40
N THR A 146 28.49 -28.69 -43.45
CA THR A 146 29.69 -28.22 -42.74
C THR A 146 29.35 -26.96 -41.94
N VAL A 147 29.81 -26.91 -40.68
CA VAL A 147 29.57 -25.82 -39.74
C VAL A 147 30.91 -25.29 -39.22
N THR A 148 31.04 -23.97 -39.11
CA THR A 148 32.27 -23.30 -38.66
C THR A 148 32.00 -22.56 -37.35
N VAL A 149 32.90 -22.72 -36.38
CA VAL A 149 32.77 -22.20 -35.01
C VAL A 149 34.12 -21.65 -34.51
N PRO A 150 34.14 -20.76 -33.51
CA PRO A 150 35.38 -20.42 -32.82
C PRO A 150 36.05 -21.61 -32.12
N LYS A 151 37.34 -21.45 -31.85
CA LYS A 151 38.19 -22.48 -31.23
C LYS A 151 37.91 -22.69 -29.74
N SER A 152 37.37 -21.67 -29.09
CA SER A 152 36.90 -21.68 -27.69
C SER A 152 35.61 -22.47 -27.49
N ASP A 153 34.79 -22.64 -28.53
CA ASP A 153 33.41 -23.13 -28.40
C ASP A 153 33.27 -24.44 -27.65
N THR A 154 32.38 -24.41 -26.66
CA THR A 154 32.01 -25.60 -25.88
C THR A 154 31.28 -26.60 -26.77
N ALA A 155 31.27 -27.87 -26.36
CA ALA A 155 30.51 -28.91 -27.07
C ALA A 155 28.98 -28.68 -27.06
N PHE A 156 28.48 -27.66 -26.35
CA PHE A 156 27.09 -27.21 -26.43
C PHE A 156 26.88 -26.25 -27.60
N ALA A 157 27.65 -25.16 -27.69
CA ALA A 157 27.56 -24.19 -28.80
C ALA A 157 27.68 -24.85 -30.18
N VAL A 158 28.60 -25.81 -30.31
CA VAL A 158 28.77 -26.58 -31.56
C VAL A 158 27.56 -27.47 -31.90
N ARG A 159 26.70 -27.85 -30.94
CA ARG A 159 25.42 -28.50 -31.26
C ARG A 159 24.35 -27.50 -31.69
N THR A 160 24.33 -26.31 -31.10
CA THR A 160 23.36 -25.24 -31.46
C THR A 160 23.57 -24.79 -32.90
N ALA A 161 24.81 -24.45 -33.29
CA ALA A 161 25.16 -24.07 -34.65
C ALA A 161 24.90 -25.18 -35.71
N VAL A 162 24.80 -26.45 -35.29
CA VAL A 162 24.41 -27.57 -36.15
C VAL A 162 22.88 -27.74 -36.21
N ALA A 163 22.13 -27.31 -35.19
CA ALA A 163 20.67 -27.29 -35.21
C ALA A 163 20.15 -26.15 -36.10
N GLU A 164 20.65 -24.93 -35.90
CA GLU A 164 20.31 -23.73 -36.68
C GLU A 164 20.52 -23.95 -38.19
N GLN A 165 21.67 -24.53 -38.58
CA GLN A 165 21.95 -24.81 -39.99
C GLN A 165 21.10 -25.97 -40.53
N ILE A 166 20.52 -26.86 -39.72
CA ILE A 166 19.51 -27.82 -40.19
C ILE A 166 18.17 -27.10 -40.40
N GLU A 167 17.74 -26.30 -39.42
CA GLU A 167 16.47 -25.56 -39.44
C GLU A 167 16.40 -24.64 -40.66
N LYS A 168 17.50 -23.99 -41.01
CA LYS A 168 17.63 -23.15 -42.21
C LYS A 168 17.45 -23.89 -43.54
N GLU A 169 17.92 -25.14 -43.64
CA GLU A 169 17.81 -25.94 -44.88
C GLU A 169 16.39 -26.53 -45.02
N ILE A 170 15.74 -26.90 -43.91
CA ILE A 170 14.37 -27.45 -43.92
C ILE A 170 13.28 -26.38 -43.87
N ALA A 171 13.60 -25.10 -43.60
CA ALA A 171 12.64 -24.01 -43.46
C ALA A 171 11.55 -23.93 -44.55
N PRO A 172 11.80 -24.20 -45.85
CA PRO A 172 10.76 -24.19 -46.89
C PRO A 172 9.64 -25.22 -46.71
N SER A 173 9.79 -26.21 -45.81
CA SER A 173 8.72 -27.16 -45.46
C SER A 173 7.70 -26.63 -44.46
N GLY A 174 7.97 -25.50 -43.80
CA GLY A 174 7.16 -24.98 -42.69
C GLY A 174 7.23 -25.80 -41.40
N PHE A 175 8.05 -26.85 -41.32
CA PHE A 175 8.06 -27.82 -40.22
C PHE A 175 8.24 -27.21 -38.82
N THR A 176 9.15 -26.26 -38.65
CA THR A 176 9.35 -25.58 -37.36
C THR A 176 8.18 -24.67 -36.99
N ALA A 177 7.61 -23.95 -37.96
CA ALA A 177 6.39 -23.16 -37.77
C ALA A 177 5.17 -24.03 -37.42
N ALA A 178 5.12 -25.28 -37.89
CA ALA A 178 4.13 -26.29 -37.51
C ALA A 178 4.39 -26.94 -36.13
N GLY A 179 5.25 -26.34 -35.28
CA GLY A 179 5.61 -26.85 -33.96
C GLY A 179 6.58 -28.03 -33.96
N GLY A 180 7.13 -28.39 -35.13
CA GLY A 180 8.15 -29.42 -35.30
C GLY A 180 9.48 -29.00 -34.69
N LYS A 181 10.10 -29.90 -33.91
CA LYS A 181 11.33 -29.62 -33.14
C LYS A 181 12.52 -30.33 -33.76
N VAL A 182 13.58 -29.57 -34.06
CA VAL A 182 14.88 -30.14 -34.40
C VAL A 182 15.66 -30.42 -33.12
N ARG A 183 16.32 -31.57 -33.06
CA ARG A 183 17.17 -31.97 -31.94
C ARG A 183 18.48 -32.55 -32.43
N VAL A 184 19.57 -31.88 -32.12
CA VAL A 184 20.94 -32.36 -32.39
C VAL A 184 21.53 -32.97 -31.12
N THR A 185 22.06 -34.18 -31.25
CA THR A 185 22.78 -34.90 -30.19
C THR A 185 24.14 -35.39 -30.71
N GLY A 186 25.03 -35.83 -29.82
CA GLY A 186 26.40 -36.26 -30.19
C GLY A 186 27.45 -35.17 -30.04
N ASN A 187 28.59 -35.35 -30.72
CA ASN A 187 29.78 -34.49 -30.64
C ASN A 187 30.78 -34.73 -31.80
N GLU A 188 31.72 -33.80 -31.97
CA GLU A 188 32.75 -33.81 -33.03
C GLU A 188 33.57 -35.11 -33.17
N ARG A 189 33.72 -35.93 -32.11
CA ARG A 189 34.50 -37.19 -32.16
C ARG A 189 33.67 -38.41 -32.52
N GLN A 190 32.37 -38.39 -32.25
CA GLN A 190 31.46 -39.53 -32.45
C GLN A 190 30.47 -39.32 -33.60
N GLY A 191 30.46 -38.11 -34.17
CA GLY A 191 29.42 -37.65 -35.08
C GLY A 191 28.26 -37.00 -34.33
N PHE A 192 27.40 -36.34 -35.10
CA PHE A 192 26.16 -35.76 -34.62
C PHE A 192 24.99 -36.58 -35.14
N THR A 193 23.92 -36.66 -34.36
CA THR A 193 22.65 -37.29 -34.76
C THR A 193 21.59 -36.21 -34.72
N VAL A 194 21.03 -35.90 -35.89
CA VAL A 194 19.99 -34.90 -36.08
C VAL A 194 18.64 -35.62 -36.10
N THR A 195 17.68 -35.10 -35.35
CA THR A 195 16.33 -35.67 -35.21
C THR A 195 15.28 -34.59 -35.42
N LEU A 196 14.30 -34.86 -36.28
CA LEU A 196 13.08 -34.07 -36.40
C LEU A 196 11.97 -34.73 -35.58
N THR A 197 11.23 -33.98 -34.77
CA THR A 197 10.08 -34.49 -34.00
C THR A 197 8.87 -33.58 -34.16
N GLY A 198 7.81 -34.09 -34.76
CA GLY A 198 6.54 -33.39 -35.02
C GLY A 198 5.47 -34.40 -35.44
N GLU A 199 4.20 -34.00 -35.48
CA GLU A 199 3.10 -34.87 -36.00
C GLU A 199 3.01 -36.24 -35.29
N GLY A 200 3.41 -36.31 -34.01
CA GLY A 200 3.48 -37.57 -33.24
C GLY A 200 4.59 -38.55 -33.65
N LYS A 201 5.46 -38.19 -34.59
CA LYS A 201 6.59 -39.00 -35.10
C LYS A 201 7.94 -38.37 -34.72
N THR A 202 8.98 -39.20 -34.65
CA THR A 202 10.39 -38.75 -34.60
C THR A 202 11.18 -39.44 -35.71
N VAL A 203 11.88 -38.67 -36.52
CA VAL A 203 12.69 -39.13 -37.66
C VAL A 203 14.15 -38.73 -37.45
N VAL A 204 15.06 -39.69 -37.59
CA VAL A 204 16.51 -39.43 -37.63
C VAL A 204 16.91 -39.08 -39.07
N LEU A 205 17.57 -37.93 -39.27
CA LEU A 205 18.06 -37.53 -40.59
C LEU A 205 19.41 -38.21 -40.90
N PRO A 206 19.70 -38.55 -42.17
CA PRO A 206 20.95 -39.20 -42.57
C PRO A 206 22.17 -38.24 -42.61
N THR A 207 21.95 -36.96 -42.34
CA THR A 207 22.90 -35.85 -42.52
C THR A 207 24.23 -36.05 -41.81
N GLN A 208 25.33 -36.10 -42.57
CA GLN A 208 26.69 -36.15 -42.03
C GLN A 208 27.25 -34.76 -41.79
N VAL A 209 27.51 -34.43 -40.53
CA VAL A 209 27.98 -33.11 -40.07
C VAL A 209 29.50 -33.06 -39.95
N LYS A 210 30.14 -32.00 -40.47
CA LYS A 210 31.56 -31.72 -40.29
C LYS A 210 31.77 -30.35 -39.63
N VAL A 211 32.64 -30.25 -38.64
CA VAL A 211 32.93 -29.00 -37.90
C VAL A 211 34.32 -28.46 -38.24
N TYR A 212 34.46 -27.13 -38.27
CA TYR A 212 35.73 -26.41 -38.44
C TYR A 212 35.91 -25.37 -37.33
N ARG A 213 37.13 -25.22 -36.78
CA ARG A 213 37.43 -24.39 -35.60
C ARG A 213 38.50 -23.32 -35.87
N GLN A 214 38.22 -22.06 -35.54
CA GLN A 214 39.10 -20.91 -35.85
C GLN A 214 39.37 -20.00 -34.63
N ASN A 215 40.55 -19.35 -34.55
CA ASN A 215 40.85 -18.37 -33.49
C ASN A 215 39.94 -17.12 -33.61
N ALA A 216 39.63 -16.47 -32.48
CA ALA A 216 38.92 -15.19 -32.45
C ALA A 216 39.71 -14.07 -33.15
N THR A 217 38.98 -13.10 -33.72
CA THR A 217 39.50 -11.90 -34.39
C THR A 217 39.60 -10.72 -33.42
N GLY A 218 40.27 -9.62 -33.81
CA GLY A 218 40.35 -8.41 -32.98
C GLY A 218 38.97 -7.84 -32.65
N GLN A 219 38.06 -7.86 -33.63
CA GLN A 219 36.67 -7.41 -33.50
C GLN A 219 35.82 -8.23 -32.52
N ALA A 220 36.08 -9.54 -32.37
CA ALA A 220 35.39 -10.37 -31.38
C ALA A 220 35.81 -10.00 -29.94
N LEU A 221 37.08 -9.64 -29.75
CA LEU A 221 37.60 -9.19 -28.46
C LEU A 221 37.15 -7.75 -28.14
N LEU A 222 37.05 -6.88 -29.15
CA LEU A 222 36.42 -5.56 -28.99
C LEU A 222 34.96 -5.65 -28.54
N ALA A 223 34.20 -6.65 -29.01
CA ALA A 223 32.81 -6.85 -28.60
C ALA A 223 32.70 -7.26 -27.12
N GLU A 224 33.49 -8.24 -26.67
CA GLU A 224 33.61 -8.66 -25.26
C GLU A 224 33.99 -7.48 -24.34
N GLN A 225 34.88 -6.59 -24.82
CA GLN A 225 35.31 -5.39 -24.10
C GLN A 225 34.25 -4.28 -24.10
N LEU A 226 33.37 -4.21 -25.11
CA LEU A 226 32.28 -3.23 -25.18
C LEU A 226 31.09 -3.65 -24.30
N GLU A 227 30.74 -4.94 -24.32
CA GLU A 227 29.75 -5.56 -23.43
C GLU A 227 30.08 -5.29 -21.95
N ALA A 228 31.36 -5.42 -21.57
CA ALA A 228 31.84 -5.14 -20.22
C ALA A 228 31.67 -3.66 -19.78
N ILE A 229 31.62 -2.72 -20.72
CA ILE A 229 31.36 -1.29 -20.42
C ILE A 229 29.86 -1.01 -20.37
N LEU A 230 29.09 -1.47 -21.37
CA LEU A 230 27.64 -1.24 -21.43
C LEU A 230 26.90 -1.90 -20.26
N THR A 231 27.43 -3.01 -19.74
CA THR A 231 26.93 -3.68 -18.53
C THR A 231 27.59 -3.19 -17.23
N GLY A 232 28.60 -2.33 -17.30
CA GLY A 232 29.38 -1.84 -16.15
C GLY A 232 28.62 -0.91 -15.20
N ASP A 233 29.12 -0.77 -13.96
CA ASP A 233 28.63 0.22 -13.00
C ASP A 233 29.46 1.51 -13.11
N PHE A 234 28.83 2.59 -13.58
CA PHE A 234 29.41 3.94 -13.55
C PHE A 234 29.05 4.65 -12.24
N SER A 235 29.99 5.42 -11.68
CA SER A 235 29.79 6.14 -10.42
C SER A 235 30.29 7.58 -10.53
N PHE A 236 29.39 8.52 -10.22
CA PHE A 236 29.66 9.96 -10.11
C PHE A 236 29.11 10.44 -8.76
N SER A 237 29.52 11.61 -8.29
CA SER A 237 28.98 12.24 -7.08
C SER A 237 28.05 13.42 -7.38
N ALA A 238 28.25 14.11 -8.52
CA ALA A 238 27.33 15.12 -9.05
C ALA A 238 27.06 14.91 -10.55
N ALA A 239 25.96 15.45 -11.07
CA ALA A 239 25.60 15.27 -12.49
C ALA A 239 26.57 16.02 -13.43
N GLU A 240 27.15 17.11 -12.93
CA GLU A 240 28.18 17.94 -13.54
C GLU A 240 29.53 17.23 -13.70
N GLU A 241 29.75 16.12 -13.00
CA GLU A 241 30.96 15.30 -13.14
C GLU A 241 30.87 14.36 -14.35
N ILE A 242 29.68 14.12 -14.91
CA ILE A 242 29.45 13.26 -16.08
C ILE A 242 30.00 13.95 -17.33
N THR A 243 31.28 13.66 -17.60
CA THR A 243 32.08 14.25 -18.67
C THR A 243 32.75 13.17 -19.51
N ALA A 244 33.03 13.44 -20.78
CA ALA A 244 33.72 12.49 -21.67
C ALA A 244 34.99 11.90 -21.05
N GLU A 245 35.79 12.72 -20.35
CA GLU A 245 37.03 12.30 -19.68
C GLU A 245 36.76 11.33 -18.52
N SER A 246 35.81 11.67 -17.62
CA SER A 246 35.42 10.79 -16.50
C SER A 246 34.81 9.45 -16.94
N ILE A 247 34.02 9.46 -18.02
CA ILE A 247 33.41 8.25 -18.60
C ILE A 247 34.50 7.40 -19.25
N ALA A 248 35.44 8.02 -19.98
CA ALA A 248 36.56 7.33 -20.61
C ALA A 248 37.48 6.66 -19.56
N GLU A 249 37.76 7.33 -18.44
CA GLU A 249 38.56 6.78 -17.34
C GLU A 249 37.89 5.53 -16.73
N GLN A 250 36.61 5.61 -16.38
CA GLN A 250 35.86 4.48 -15.80
C GLN A 250 35.71 3.33 -16.81
N ALA A 251 35.40 3.62 -18.07
CA ALA A 251 35.30 2.61 -19.13
C ALA A 251 36.65 1.94 -19.42
N ALA A 252 37.76 2.68 -19.46
CA ALA A 252 39.09 2.11 -19.64
C ALA A 252 39.50 1.17 -18.48
N ALA A 253 39.08 1.49 -17.25
CA ALA A 253 39.27 0.61 -16.10
C ALA A 253 38.47 -0.70 -16.21
N MET A 254 37.29 -0.68 -16.82
CA MET A 254 36.49 -1.89 -17.11
C MET A 254 37.14 -2.76 -18.21
N VAL A 255 37.74 -2.13 -19.23
CA VAL A 255 38.37 -2.80 -20.39
C VAL A 255 39.65 -3.57 -20.04
N GLY A 256 40.45 -3.08 -19.09
CA GLY A 256 41.57 -3.81 -18.48
C GLY A 256 42.76 -4.20 -19.38
N ASP A 257 42.81 -3.77 -20.66
CA ASP A 257 43.88 -4.10 -21.62
C ASP A 257 44.43 -2.85 -22.30
N GLU A 258 45.67 -2.49 -21.95
CA GLU A 258 46.48 -1.35 -22.46
C GLU A 258 46.59 -1.28 -24.00
N LYS A 259 46.16 -2.32 -24.74
CA LYS A 259 46.17 -2.37 -26.22
C LYS A 259 44.83 -1.97 -26.86
N THR A 260 43.88 -1.52 -26.05
CA THR A 260 42.54 -1.10 -26.46
C THR A 260 42.35 0.34 -26.02
N GLU A 261 42.24 1.26 -26.96
CA GLU A 261 42.05 2.69 -26.68
C GLU A 261 40.56 2.99 -26.58
N VAL A 262 40.15 3.68 -25.51
CA VAL A 262 38.76 4.07 -25.26
C VAL A 262 38.58 5.55 -25.60
N SER A 263 37.63 5.84 -26.47
CA SER A 263 37.21 7.21 -26.84
C SER A 263 35.77 7.44 -26.43
N VAL A 264 35.45 8.64 -25.91
CA VAL A 264 34.08 9.02 -25.53
C VAL A 264 33.73 10.36 -26.15
N ARG A 265 32.52 10.46 -26.71
CA ARG A 265 31.95 11.71 -27.27
C ARG A 265 30.49 11.88 -26.84
N TRP A 266 30.00 13.11 -26.86
CA TRP A 266 28.56 13.39 -26.80
C TRP A 266 27.95 13.35 -28.20
N SER A 267 26.68 12.95 -28.31
CA SER A 267 25.87 13.02 -29.52
C SER A 267 24.72 14.01 -29.31
N GLU A 268 24.79 15.18 -29.93
CA GLU A 268 23.71 16.19 -29.91
C GLU A 268 22.48 15.75 -30.74
N GLU A 269 22.63 14.72 -31.58
CA GLU A 269 21.56 14.17 -32.44
C GLU A 269 20.73 13.10 -31.71
N GLU A 270 21.36 12.33 -30.81
CA GLU A 270 20.75 11.25 -30.04
C GLU A 270 20.71 11.51 -28.52
N TYR A 271 21.10 12.71 -28.09
CA TYR A 271 21.12 13.19 -26.70
C TYR A 271 21.79 12.23 -25.69
N CYS A 272 22.84 11.53 -26.12
CA CYS A 272 23.54 10.52 -25.31
C CYS A 272 25.06 10.55 -25.51
N TRP A 273 25.78 9.87 -24.62
CA TRP A 273 27.21 9.60 -24.81
C TRP A 273 27.40 8.46 -25.81
N TYR A 274 28.56 8.42 -26.45
CA TYR A 274 29.00 7.35 -27.34
C TYR A 274 30.39 6.89 -26.92
N ILE A 275 30.60 5.58 -26.85
CA ILE A 275 31.85 4.94 -26.48
C ILE A 275 32.40 4.17 -27.68
N GLY A 276 33.62 4.50 -28.08
CA GLY A 276 34.39 3.83 -29.12
C GLY A 276 35.59 3.09 -28.56
N LEU A 277 35.80 1.85 -29.01
CA LEU A 277 36.93 1.00 -28.67
C LEU A 277 37.79 0.70 -29.89
N HIS A 278 39.08 1.02 -29.81
CA HIS A 278 40.02 0.99 -30.93
C HIS A 278 41.15 -0.01 -30.69
N ARG A 279 41.38 -0.93 -31.63
CA ARG A 279 42.38 -2.00 -31.52
C ARG A 279 42.91 -2.47 -32.87
N GLN A 280 44.20 -2.25 -33.12
CA GLN A 280 44.93 -2.74 -34.32
C GLN A 280 44.30 -2.37 -35.69
N GLY A 281 43.60 -1.24 -35.77
CA GLY A 281 42.88 -0.81 -36.99
C GLY A 281 41.51 -1.47 -37.15
N GLN A 282 40.97 -2.08 -36.10
CA GLN A 282 39.55 -2.36 -35.93
C GLN A 282 38.97 -1.43 -34.87
N GLU A 283 37.69 -1.12 -35.00
CA GLU A 283 36.93 -0.16 -34.20
C GLU A 283 35.53 -0.74 -33.96
N LEU A 284 34.96 -0.49 -32.78
CA LEU A 284 33.53 -0.64 -32.48
C LEU A 284 33.08 0.59 -31.70
N GLU A 285 31.89 1.10 -31.99
CA GLU A 285 31.29 2.23 -31.26
C GLU A 285 29.84 1.90 -30.90
N ALA A 286 29.38 2.33 -29.71
CA ALA A 286 28.00 2.19 -29.28
C ALA A 286 27.56 3.36 -28.37
N PRO A 287 26.25 3.70 -28.32
CA PRO A 287 25.73 4.68 -27.37
C PRO A 287 25.79 4.17 -25.92
N LEU A 288 25.95 5.10 -24.98
CA LEU A 288 25.85 4.88 -23.54
C LEU A 288 24.89 5.92 -22.94
N TYR A 289 23.76 5.45 -22.44
CA TYR A 289 22.65 6.31 -22.02
C TYR A 289 22.75 6.77 -20.55
N LEU A 290 23.84 7.47 -20.21
CA LEU A 290 23.96 8.20 -18.94
C LEU A 290 23.27 9.57 -19.05
N ASN A 291 22.32 9.89 -18.15
CA ASN A 291 21.65 11.19 -18.06
C ASN A 291 21.11 11.76 -19.38
N SER A 292 20.69 10.86 -20.27
CA SER A 292 20.18 11.17 -21.60
C SER A 292 18.65 11.25 -21.60
N ARG A 293 18.08 11.86 -22.63
CA ARG A 293 16.69 11.58 -23.01
C ARG A 293 16.72 10.31 -23.85
N VAL A 294 16.06 9.26 -23.40
CA VAL A 294 16.06 7.95 -24.06
C VAL A 294 14.66 7.60 -24.51
N ASP A 295 14.56 7.09 -25.74
CA ASP A 295 13.35 6.54 -26.34
C ASP A 295 13.74 5.17 -26.93
N LEU A 296 13.55 4.07 -26.18
CA LEU A 296 13.80 2.72 -26.68
C LEU A 296 12.55 2.17 -27.39
N SER A 297 12.75 1.75 -28.64
CA SER A 297 11.92 0.77 -29.33
C SER A 297 12.61 -0.60 -29.35
N PHE A 298 11.85 -1.66 -29.57
CA PHE A 298 12.37 -3.04 -29.58
C PHE A 298 12.34 -3.63 -30.99
N ASP A 299 12.77 -2.83 -31.98
CA ASP A 299 12.82 -3.22 -33.40
C ASP A 299 13.98 -4.18 -33.73
N SER A 300 14.95 -4.34 -32.82
CA SER A 300 16.16 -5.14 -33.03
C SER A 300 16.50 -5.99 -31.80
N PRO A 301 16.68 -7.32 -31.95
CA PRO A 301 17.17 -8.17 -30.86
C PRO A 301 18.56 -7.80 -30.31
N ALA A 302 19.38 -7.06 -31.06
CA ALA A 302 20.71 -6.61 -30.64
C ALA A 302 20.70 -5.60 -29.46
N LEU A 303 19.51 -5.18 -29.00
CA LEU A 303 19.34 -4.46 -27.73
C LEU A 303 19.48 -5.41 -26.51
N LEU A 304 19.12 -6.69 -26.64
CA LEU A 304 19.24 -7.66 -25.56
C LEU A 304 20.72 -7.97 -25.23
N ASP A 305 21.58 -7.96 -26.25
CA ASP A 305 23.05 -8.08 -26.12
C ASP A 305 23.67 -6.94 -25.26
N GLN A 306 22.90 -5.89 -24.97
CA GLN A 306 23.31 -4.72 -24.18
C GLN A 306 22.56 -4.61 -22.85
N CYS A 307 21.66 -5.55 -22.54
CA CYS A 307 20.83 -5.54 -21.33
C CYS A 307 21.35 -6.51 -20.27
N GLY A 308 21.29 -6.09 -19.00
CA GLY A 308 21.48 -6.98 -17.85
C GLY A 308 20.28 -7.88 -17.65
N ILE A 309 20.25 -9.03 -18.32
CA ILE A 309 19.15 -10.02 -18.24
C ILE A 309 19.36 -10.95 -17.03
N ARG A 310 18.31 -11.10 -16.22
CA ARG A 310 18.26 -12.01 -15.08
C ARG A 310 16.95 -12.78 -15.07
N LEU A 311 17.04 -14.11 -15.12
CA LEU A 311 15.92 -15.03 -15.28
C LEU A 311 16.06 -16.27 -14.38
N ALA A 312 14.93 -16.82 -13.95
CA ALA A 312 14.83 -18.18 -13.44
C ALA A 312 15.09 -19.20 -14.57
N THR A 313 15.44 -20.44 -14.22
CA THR A 313 15.85 -21.47 -15.20
C THR A 313 14.70 -22.01 -16.08
N SER A 314 13.50 -21.46 -15.91
CA SER A 314 12.26 -21.79 -16.61
C SER A 314 11.74 -20.66 -17.50
N ASP A 315 12.38 -19.49 -17.46
CA ASP A 315 11.80 -18.22 -17.88
C ASP A 315 12.55 -17.68 -19.10
N ASP A 316 11.87 -16.89 -19.94
CA ASP A 316 12.36 -16.50 -21.26
C ASP A 316 12.17 -15.00 -21.54
N VAL A 317 13.10 -14.41 -22.32
CA VAL A 317 13.07 -13.03 -22.79
C VAL A 317 13.61 -12.97 -24.20
N TYR A 318 12.81 -12.44 -25.12
CA TYR A 318 13.19 -12.26 -26.52
C TYR A 318 12.58 -10.99 -27.11
N VAL A 319 13.18 -10.48 -28.18
CA VAL A 319 12.65 -9.36 -28.96
C VAL A 319 12.09 -9.90 -30.28
N ALA A 320 10.81 -9.61 -30.54
CA ALA A 320 10.13 -10.00 -31.76
C ALA A 320 9.00 -9.01 -32.07
N GLY A 321 8.71 -8.79 -33.36
CA GLY A 321 7.57 -7.96 -33.78
C GLY A 321 7.63 -6.47 -33.40
N GLY A 322 8.78 -5.96 -32.95
CA GLY A 322 8.93 -4.58 -32.45
C GLY A 322 8.75 -4.43 -30.93
N VAL A 323 8.53 -5.53 -30.19
CA VAL A 323 8.31 -5.53 -28.74
C VAL A 323 9.29 -6.46 -28.00
N LEU A 324 9.61 -6.11 -26.76
CA LEU A 324 10.35 -6.99 -25.85
C LEU A 324 9.36 -7.88 -25.09
N ASN A 325 9.50 -9.19 -25.27
CA ASN A 325 8.62 -10.21 -24.71
C ASN A 325 9.25 -10.74 -23.41
N THR A 326 8.42 -10.98 -22.41
CA THR A 326 8.80 -11.65 -21.16
C THR A 326 7.85 -12.83 -20.92
N VAL A 327 8.40 -13.98 -20.56
CA VAL A 327 7.64 -15.20 -20.25
C VAL A 327 8.16 -15.80 -18.94
N GLY A 328 7.61 -15.31 -17.83
CA GLY A 328 7.94 -15.77 -16.48
C GLY A 328 7.07 -16.93 -16.01
N MET A 329 7.68 -17.92 -15.36
CA MET A 329 6.97 -19.03 -14.72
C MET A 329 6.98 -18.83 -13.20
N ALA A 330 5.83 -19.03 -12.54
CA ALA A 330 5.68 -18.68 -11.12
C ALA A 330 6.72 -19.34 -10.21
N GLY A 331 7.48 -18.52 -9.47
CA GLY A 331 8.52 -18.95 -8.55
C GLY A 331 9.06 -17.77 -7.75
N ASN A 332 9.69 -18.04 -6.60
CA ASN A 332 10.18 -16.99 -5.68
C ASN A 332 11.46 -16.29 -6.18
N GLY A 333 11.43 -15.82 -7.42
CA GLY A 333 12.49 -15.08 -8.09
C GLY A 333 12.41 -13.57 -7.90
N TYR A 334 13.27 -12.89 -8.65
CA TYR A 334 13.12 -11.50 -9.05
C TYR A 334 13.86 -11.46 -10.38
N ASP A 335 13.10 -11.29 -11.44
CA ASP A 335 13.54 -11.53 -12.79
C ASP A 335 13.25 -10.26 -13.60
N ALA A 336 14.22 -9.89 -14.44
CA ALA A 336 14.30 -8.53 -14.93
C ALA A 336 15.17 -8.39 -16.18
N VAL A 337 14.82 -7.39 -16.98
CA VAL A 337 15.67 -6.81 -18.02
C VAL A 337 16.14 -5.45 -17.51
N VAL A 338 17.42 -5.37 -17.13
CA VAL A 338 18.05 -4.10 -16.72
C VAL A 338 18.63 -3.41 -17.96
N PHE A 339 18.11 -2.25 -18.31
CA PHE A 339 18.51 -1.53 -19.52
C PHE A 339 19.83 -0.77 -19.31
N PRO A 340 20.61 -0.50 -20.38
CA PRO A 340 21.82 0.32 -20.34
C PRO A 340 21.52 1.84 -20.21
N ILE A 341 20.49 2.20 -19.43
CA ILE A 341 20.04 3.57 -19.16
C ILE A 341 20.27 3.89 -17.69
N TRP A 342 20.89 5.04 -17.41
CA TRP A 342 21.22 5.49 -16.06
C TRP A 342 20.58 6.86 -15.75
N ASN A 343 19.81 6.93 -14.66
CA ASN A 343 19.27 8.18 -14.10
C ASN A 343 20.14 8.65 -12.93
N TYR A 344 20.63 9.89 -12.96
CA TYR A 344 21.50 10.45 -11.92
C TYR A 344 21.27 11.95 -11.67
N GLY A 345 21.01 12.34 -10.42
CA GLY A 345 21.16 13.71 -9.92
C GLY A 345 20.10 14.74 -10.34
N ARG A 346 19.30 14.46 -11.38
CA ARG A 346 18.19 15.30 -11.86
C ARG A 346 16.83 14.68 -11.61
N ASP A 347 15.78 15.47 -11.65
CA ASP A 347 14.39 15.00 -11.57
C ASP A 347 14.01 14.35 -12.92
N PHE A 348 13.14 13.33 -12.92
CA PHE A 348 12.96 12.47 -14.09
C PHE A 348 11.57 11.86 -14.20
N CYS A 349 11.19 11.53 -15.45
CA CYS A 349 10.03 10.76 -15.82
C CYS A 349 10.49 9.48 -16.57
N ILE A 350 10.06 8.32 -16.08
CA ILE A 350 10.14 7.04 -16.78
C ILE A 350 8.72 6.69 -17.23
N GLN A 351 8.52 6.49 -18.52
CA GLN A 351 7.22 6.15 -19.10
C GLN A 351 7.37 4.91 -19.98
N ALA A 352 6.54 3.89 -19.77
CA ALA A 352 6.53 2.67 -20.58
C ALA A 352 5.13 2.33 -21.06
N GLN A 353 5.06 1.73 -22.25
CA GLN A 353 3.85 1.05 -22.71
C GLN A 353 4.03 -0.46 -22.55
N VAL A 354 3.15 -1.07 -21.76
CA VAL A 354 3.18 -2.49 -21.40
C VAL A 354 1.87 -3.14 -21.81
N HIS A 355 1.93 -4.18 -22.62
CA HIS A 355 0.79 -5.03 -22.96
C HIS A 355 0.82 -6.29 -22.09
N ILE A 356 -0.34 -6.59 -21.53
CA ILE A 356 -0.53 -7.63 -20.51
C ILE A 356 -1.23 -8.83 -21.16
N ILE A 357 -0.50 -9.95 -21.26
CA ILE A 357 -0.99 -11.18 -21.89
C ILE A 357 -1.57 -12.15 -20.86
N GLY A 358 -0.95 -12.25 -19.68
CA GLY A 358 -1.49 -13.05 -18.57
C GLY A 358 -0.56 -13.19 -17.37
N ALA A 359 -1.13 -13.61 -16.25
CA ALA A 359 -0.43 -13.77 -14.97
C ALA A 359 -0.77 -15.11 -14.31
N VAL A 360 0.25 -15.85 -13.86
CA VAL A 360 0.11 -17.11 -13.12
C VAL A 360 0.49 -17.00 -11.64
N SER A 361 1.08 -15.89 -11.20
CA SER A 361 1.38 -15.60 -9.81
C SER A 361 0.45 -14.54 -9.22
N ASP A 362 0.00 -14.74 -7.97
CA ASP A 362 -0.76 -13.74 -7.21
C ASP A 362 0.16 -12.74 -6.47
N SER A 363 1.47 -12.78 -6.71
CA SER A 363 2.50 -11.91 -6.11
C SER A 363 2.53 -10.51 -6.75
N ARG A 364 3.73 -9.88 -6.83
CA ARG A 364 4.00 -8.78 -7.75
C ARG A 364 4.52 -9.41 -9.04
N TRP A 365 3.76 -9.34 -10.12
CA TRP A 365 4.00 -10.17 -11.31
C TRP A 365 4.66 -9.40 -12.45
N CYS A 366 4.41 -8.10 -12.60
CA CYS A 366 5.21 -7.23 -13.48
C CYS A 366 5.37 -5.80 -12.93
N GLY A 367 6.32 -5.03 -13.44
CA GLY A 367 6.53 -3.63 -13.01
C GLY A 367 7.74 -2.92 -13.62
N LEU A 368 7.81 -1.60 -13.40
CA LEU A 368 8.97 -0.76 -13.74
C LEU A 368 9.85 -0.54 -12.51
N ALA A 369 11.16 -0.64 -12.67
CA ALA A 369 12.15 -0.37 -11.62
C ALA A 369 13.21 0.65 -12.04
N PHE A 370 13.79 1.33 -11.05
CA PHE A 370 14.77 2.41 -11.20
C PHE A 370 15.69 2.48 -9.98
N GLY A 371 16.81 3.20 -10.10
CA GLY A 371 17.82 3.21 -9.04
C GLY A 371 18.58 1.89 -8.89
N ALA A 372 18.58 1.05 -9.93
CA ALA A 372 19.15 -0.29 -9.87
C ALA A 372 20.69 -0.27 -9.84
N ARG A 373 21.25 -0.86 -8.77
CA ARG A 373 22.69 -0.93 -8.49
C ARG A 373 23.08 -2.32 -7.99
N SER A 374 24.31 -2.76 -8.30
CA SER A 374 24.89 -3.97 -7.71
C SER A 374 25.08 -3.83 -6.20
N ALA A 375 24.51 -4.74 -5.41
CA ALA A 375 24.63 -4.76 -3.94
C ALA A 375 25.64 -5.79 -3.41
N GLY A 376 26.47 -6.34 -4.30
CA GLY A 376 27.55 -7.28 -3.95
C GLY A 376 27.14 -8.75 -3.79
N GLY A 377 28.13 -9.63 -3.94
CA GLY A 377 27.99 -11.09 -3.91
C GLY A 377 28.94 -11.75 -4.92
N SER A 378 29.26 -13.04 -4.72
CA SER A 378 30.13 -13.79 -5.63
C SER A 378 29.39 -14.96 -6.29
N GLY A 379 29.60 -15.15 -7.60
CA GLY A 379 28.86 -16.09 -8.44
C GLY A 379 27.71 -15.43 -9.22
N THR A 380 26.93 -16.23 -9.94
CA THR A 380 25.79 -15.82 -10.81
C THR A 380 24.54 -15.43 -10.00
N ALA A 381 24.74 -14.76 -8.86
CA ALA A 381 23.73 -14.42 -7.88
C ALA A 381 23.99 -13.04 -7.26
N SER A 382 24.52 -12.10 -8.06
CA SER A 382 24.56 -10.68 -7.72
C SER A 382 23.14 -10.21 -7.40
N LYS A 383 22.97 -9.67 -6.19
CA LYS A 383 21.71 -9.05 -5.78
C LYS A 383 21.78 -7.57 -6.15
N TYR A 384 20.72 -7.07 -6.77
CA TYR A 384 20.54 -5.63 -6.96
C TYR A 384 19.82 -5.02 -5.75
N ALA A 385 19.93 -3.71 -5.61
CA ALA A 385 18.99 -2.88 -4.85
C ALA A 385 18.40 -1.83 -5.81
N PHE A 386 17.11 -1.51 -5.67
CA PHE A 386 16.36 -0.60 -6.55
C PHE A 386 15.02 -0.21 -5.92
N TRP A 387 14.32 0.73 -6.55
CA TRP A 387 12.91 1.04 -6.34
C TRP A 387 12.06 0.51 -7.51
N GLN A 388 10.78 0.22 -7.27
CA GLN A 388 9.85 -0.20 -8.32
C GLN A 388 8.42 0.29 -8.13
N MET A 389 7.71 0.40 -9.24
CA MET A 389 6.26 0.36 -9.37
C MET A 389 5.87 -1.09 -9.71
N GLY A 390 5.45 -1.86 -8.70
CA GLY A 390 5.03 -3.25 -8.89
C GLY A 390 3.51 -3.37 -9.04
N LEU A 391 3.06 -4.18 -9.98
CA LEU A 391 1.64 -4.53 -10.19
C LEU A 391 1.36 -5.93 -9.62
N ARG A 392 0.19 -6.10 -8.99
CA ARG A 392 -0.34 -7.41 -8.57
C ARG A 392 -1.40 -7.92 -9.54
N ARG A 393 -1.65 -9.23 -9.53
CA ARG A 393 -2.52 -9.92 -10.50
C ARG A 393 -4.00 -9.53 -10.35
N ASP A 394 -4.41 -9.21 -9.13
CA ASP A 394 -5.57 -8.37 -8.87
C ASP A 394 -5.07 -6.94 -8.58
N PRO A 395 -5.05 -6.04 -9.58
CA PRO A 395 -4.67 -4.65 -9.36
C PRO A 395 -5.77 -3.85 -8.63
N THR A 396 -6.97 -4.40 -8.42
CA THR A 396 -8.05 -3.76 -7.63
C THR A 396 -8.00 -4.10 -6.14
N ALA A 397 -7.16 -5.06 -5.74
CA ALA A 397 -6.85 -5.32 -4.34
C ALA A 397 -6.23 -4.08 -3.67
N SER A 398 -6.32 -3.96 -2.34
CA SER A 398 -5.85 -2.79 -1.60
C SER A 398 -4.35 -2.49 -1.74
N ASN A 399 -3.55 -3.47 -2.20
CA ASN A 399 -2.15 -3.29 -2.59
C ASN A 399 -1.89 -3.71 -4.06
N GLY A 400 -2.88 -3.49 -4.93
CA GLY A 400 -2.86 -3.89 -6.34
C GLY A 400 -1.74 -3.23 -7.16
N VAL A 401 -1.36 -2.01 -6.77
CA VAL A 401 -0.13 -1.33 -7.18
C VAL A 401 0.70 -1.04 -5.92
N GLU A 402 2.01 -1.20 -6.01
CA GLU A 402 2.94 -0.95 -4.89
C GLU A 402 4.16 -0.11 -5.31
N CYS A 403 4.46 0.93 -4.51
CA CYS A 403 5.78 1.55 -4.52
C CYS A 403 6.67 0.78 -3.54
N ALA A 404 7.57 -0.04 -4.05
CA ALA A 404 8.40 -0.94 -3.24
C ALA A 404 9.90 -0.75 -3.51
N ARG A 405 10.71 -0.92 -2.47
CA ARG A 405 12.17 -0.85 -2.54
C ARG A 405 12.77 -2.20 -2.19
N MET A 406 13.68 -2.71 -3.03
CA MET A 406 14.52 -3.86 -2.67
C MET A 406 15.81 -3.36 -2.02
N LEU A 407 16.07 -3.84 -0.80
CA LEU A 407 17.22 -3.49 0.01
C LEU A 407 18.44 -4.36 -0.35
N PRO A 408 19.68 -3.90 -0.08
CA PRO A 408 20.87 -4.73 -0.14
C PRO A 408 20.67 -6.05 0.61
N GLY A 409 20.99 -7.18 -0.05
CA GLY A 409 20.66 -8.52 0.47
C GLY A 409 19.34 -9.10 -0.04
N GLY A 410 18.50 -8.33 -0.75
CA GLY A 410 17.29 -8.82 -1.42
C GLY A 410 16.04 -8.93 -0.55
N ALA A 411 15.95 -8.14 0.52
CA ALA A 411 14.73 -7.97 1.30
C ALA A 411 13.87 -6.85 0.70
N TRP A 412 12.54 -7.00 0.75
CA TRP A 412 11.61 -5.99 0.24
C TRP A 412 11.08 -5.08 1.34
N SER A 413 10.91 -3.80 1.02
CA SER A 413 10.23 -2.81 1.85
C SER A 413 9.23 -2.05 0.97
N THR A 414 7.94 -2.37 1.06
CA THR A 414 6.88 -1.57 0.45
C THR A 414 6.79 -0.23 1.20
N GLN A 415 6.85 0.88 0.48
CA GLN A 415 6.73 2.22 1.07
C GLN A 415 5.28 2.71 1.09
N CYS A 416 4.49 2.37 0.07
CA CYS A 416 3.05 2.58 0.02
C CYS A 416 2.42 1.66 -1.04
N ALA A 417 1.11 1.42 -0.94
CA ALA A 417 0.36 0.58 -1.88
C ALA A 417 -1.10 1.03 -1.97
N ALA A 418 -1.74 0.79 -3.12
CA ALA A 418 -3.09 1.25 -3.41
C ALA A 418 -3.80 0.33 -4.43
N PRO A 419 -5.14 0.32 -4.47
CA PRO A 419 -5.90 -0.27 -5.56
C PRO A 419 -5.90 0.63 -6.81
N LEU A 420 -5.77 0.02 -7.98
CA LEU A 420 -6.15 0.63 -9.25
C LEU A 420 -7.68 0.68 -9.34
N GLY A 421 -8.24 1.77 -9.88
CA GLY A 421 -9.69 2.00 -9.92
C GLY A 421 -10.49 1.04 -10.82
N ALA A 422 -9.82 0.19 -11.60
CA ALA A 422 -10.40 -0.86 -12.43
C ALA A 422 -9.40 -2.03 -12.54
N SER A 423 -9.92 -3.23 -12.86
CA SER A 423 -9.07 -4.38 -13.19
C SER A 423 -8.34 -4.13 -14.51
N MET A 424 -7.14 -4.71 -14.64
CA MET A 424 -6.43 -4.72 -15.93
C MET A 424 -6.94 -5.89 -16.77
N GLU A 425 -7.24 -5.66 -18.04
CA GLU A 425 -7.76 -6.64 -18.99
C GLU A 425 -6.60 -7.30 -19.76
N GLU A 426 -6.62 -8.64 -19.85
CA GLU A 426 -5.72 -9.40 -20.72
C GLU A 426 -5.97 -8.98 -22.18
N GLY A 427 -4.93 -8.51 -22.89
CA GLY A 427 -5.03 -7.94 -24.23
C GLY A 427 -4.98 -6.40 -24.31
N GLN A 428 -4.98 -5.68 -23.19
CA GLN A 428 -4.88 -4.21 -23.17
C GLN A 428 -3.41 -3.72 -23.00
N VAL A 429 -3.08 -2.62 -23.70
CA VAL A 429 -1.86 -1.83 -23.51
C VAL A 429 -2.09 -0.78 -22.42
N TYR A 430 -1.19 -0.70 -21.45
CA TYR A 430 -1.19 0.27 -20.35
C TYR A 430 0.04 1.17 -20.39
N THR A 431 -0.14 2.45 -20.08
CA THR A 431 0.92 3.43 -19.90
C THR A 431 1.30 3.50 -18.43
N LEU A 432 2.43 2.90 -18.05
CA LEU A 432 2.99 3.01 -16.70
C LEU A 432 3.94 4.20 -16.65
N THR A 433 3.76 5.11 -15.69
CA THR A 433 4.63 6.29 -15.53
C THR A 433 5.13 6.42 -14.10
N ILE A 434 6.45 6.53 -13.94
CA ILE A 434 7.12 6.90 -12.67
C ILE A 434 7.71 8.29 -12.86
N LEU A 435 7.20 9.26 -12.11
CA LEU A 435 7.74 10.62 -12.03
C LEU A 435 8.46 10.78 -10.69
N TYR A 436 9.74 11.14 -10.72
CA TYR A 436 10.48 11.62 -9.56
C TYR A 436 10.60 13.14 -9.64
N GLN A 437 10.07 13.85 -8.63
CA GLN A 437 10.13 15.31 -8.52
C GLN A 437 10.30 15.74 -7.05
N ASP A 438 11.19 16.70 -6.78
CA ASP A 438 11.39 17.33 -5.46
C ASP A 438 11.54 16.33 -4.28
N GLY A 439 12.25 15.22 -4.52
CA GLY A 439 12.46 14.17 -3.50
C GLY A 439 11.29 13.20 -3.32
N ARG A 440 10.35 13.16 -4.26
CA ARG A 440 9.13 12.33 -4.20
C ARG A 440 8.95 11.52 -5.47
N ILE A 441 8.39 10.32 -5.33
CA ILE A 441 7.97 9.46 -6.42
C ILE A 441 6.45 9.57 -6.56
N PHE A 442 5.97 9.71 -7.78
CA PHE A 442 4.57 9.63 -8.17
C PHE A 442 4.42 8.53 -9.22
N GLN A 443 3.48 7.62 -9.03
CA GLN A 443 3.25 6.48 -9.93
C GLN A 443 1.85 6.58 -10.54
N TYR A 444 1.79 6.50 -11.88
CA TYR A 444 0.57 6.67 -12.65
C TYR A 444 0.32 5.45 -13.56
N VAL A 445 -0.95 5.11 -13.74
CA VAL A 445 -1.42 4.19 -14.79
C VAL A 445 -2.36 4.98 -15.70
N ASP A 446 -2.09 4.97 -17.01
CA ASP A 446 -2.82 5.73 -18.04
C ASP A 446 -3.06 7.21 -17.68
N GLY A 447 -2.04 7.83 -17.07
CA GLY A 447 -2.05 9.23 -16.65
C GLY A 447 -2.85 9.53 -15.37
N THR A 448 -3.52 8.53 -14.79
CA THR A 448 -4.19 8.66 -13.47
C THR A 448 -3.17 8.43 -12.36
N LEU A 449 -3.06 9.36 -11.40
CA LEU A 449 -2.20 9.17 -10.22
C LEU A 449 -2.76 8.04 -9.36
N VAL A 450 -1.91 7.06 -9.02
CA VAL A 450 -2.27 5.90 -8.20
C VAL A 450 -1.55 5.92 -6.84
N LEU A 451 -0.31 6.40 -6.80
CA LEU A 451 0.53 6.41 -5.60
C LEU A 451 1.48 7.59 -5.55
N ARG A 452 1.75 8.06 -4.33
CA ARG A 452 2.89 8.91 -3.98
C ARG A 452 3.74 8.23 -2.90
N ALA A 453 5.07 8.31 -3.01
CA ALA A 453 6.01 8.00 -1.93
C ALA A 453 7.03 9.13 -1.76
N ASP A 454 7.36 9.49 -0.52
CA ASP A 454 8.48 10.40 -0.23
C ASP A 454 9.79 9.59 -0.13
N VAL A 455 10.90 10.08 -0.70
CA VAL A 455 12.17 9.33 -0.80
C VAL A 455 13.13 9.77 0.31
N ALA A 456 13.54 8.82 1.14
CA ALA A 456 14.43 9.09 2.29
C ALA A 456 15.83 9.59 1.91
N ASP A 457 16.34 9.24 0.73
CA ASP A 457 17.63 9.71 0.19
C ASP A 457 17.65 9.57 -1.34
N ARG A 458 17.99 10.66 -2.05
CA ARG A 458 18.11 10.73 -3.52
C ARG A 458 19.11 9.70 -4.06
N ALA A 459 20.22 9.47 -3.33
CA ALA A 459 21.24 8.50 -3.71
C ALA A 459 20.75 7.03 -3.66
N THR A 460 19.48 6.80 -3.32
CA THR A 460 18.81 5.49 -3.45
C THR A 460 17.94 5.37 -4.70
N ALA A 461 17.57 6.49 -5.34
CA ALA A 461 16.76 6.56 -6.55
C ALA A 461 17.61 6.70 -7.84
N ASP A 462 18.82 7.26 -7.75
CA ASP A 462 19.78 7.29 -8.87
C ASP A 462 20.33 5.88 -9.17
N GLY A 463 20.41 5.46 -10.43
CA GLY A 463 20.88 4.12 -10.83
C GLY A 463 20.42 3.72 -12.22
N ARG A 464 20.35 2.41 -12.51
CA ARG A 464 19.80 1.91 -13.79
C ARG A 464 18.28 1.75 -13.76
N VAL A 465 17.67 1.80 -14.94
CA VAL A 465 16.24 1.50 -15.17
C VAL A 465 16.07 0.03 -15.60
N ALA A 466 14.99 -0.63 -15.15
CA ALA A 466 14.71 -2.02 -15.48
C ALA A 466 13.20 -2.29 -15.66
N PHE A 467 12.86 -3.30 -16.46
CA PHE A 467 11.54 -3.92 -16.48
C PHE A 467 11.60 -5.23 -15.69
N THR A 468 10.58 -5.53 -14.90
CA THR A 468 10.62 -6.52 -13.80
C THR A 468 9.42 -7.45 -13.83
N PHE A 469 9.60 -8.71 -13.46
CA PHE A 469 8.52 -9.71 -13.44
C PHE A 469 8.76 -10.92 -12.51
N ASP A 470 7.68 -11.65 -12.23
CA ASP A 470 7.57 -12.97 -11.57
C ASP A 470 6.26 -13.63 -12.06
N GLY A 471 6.35 -14.77 -12.76
CA GLY A 471 5.14 -15.50 -13.19
C GLY A 471 4.20 -14.72 -14.12
N ALA A 472 4.75 -13.86 -14.99
CA ALA A 472 4.03 -12.99 -15.91
C ALA A 472 4.36 -13.28 -17.37
N THR A 473 3.36 -13.19 -18.25
CA THR A 473 3.58 -13.01 -19.69
C THR A 473 3.19 -11.59 -20.07
N ALA A 474 4.17 -10.79 -20.49
CA ALA A 474 3.98 -9.38 -20.82
C ALA A 474 4.92 -8.92 -21.95
N GLU A 475 4.44 -7.98 -22.75
CA GLU A 475 5.19 -7.29 -23.79
C GLU A 475 5.47 -5.85 -23.37
N LEU A 476 6.71 -5.41 -23.52
CA LEU A 476 7.13 -4.01 -23.39
C LEU A 476 7.25 -3.42 -24.79
N LEU A 477 6.40 -2.44 -25.13
CA LEU A 477 6.29 -1.86 -26.47
C LEU A 477 7.22 -0.67 -26.67
N SER A 478 7.39 0.14 -25.62
CA SER A 478 8.32 1.27 -25.60
C SER A 478 8.76 1.57 -24.17
N LEU A 479 9.97 2.11 -24.02
CA LEU A 479 10.47 2.66 -22.76
C LEU A 479 11.10 4.03 -23.02
N ARG A 480 10.52 5.08 -22.43
CA ARG A 480 11.03 6.45 -22.41
C ARG A 480 11.60 6.79 -21.04
N VAL A 481 12.74 7.48 -21.03
CA VAL A 481 13.33 8.10 -19.83
C VAL A 481 13.72 9.53 -20.16
N THR A 482 13.27 10.52 -19.39
CA THR A 482 13.49 11.95 -19.68
C THR A 482 13.49 12.80 -18.41
N ASP A 483 14.06 14.00 -18.48
CA ASP A 483 13.93 15.09 -17.51
C ASP A 483 12.88 16.15 -17.91
N GLU A 484 12.25 16.03 -19.08
CA GLU A 484 11.01 16.74 -19.41
C GLU A 484 9.87 16.15 -18.57
N LEU A 485 9.70 16.69 -17.35
CA LEU A 485 8.62 16.28 -16.45
C LEU A 485 7.26 16.62 -17.10
N PRO A 486 6.35 15.65 -17.27
CA PRO A 486 5.04 15.91 -17.85
C PRO A 486 4.15 16.69 -16.86
N ASP A 487 3.19 17.45 -17.41
CA ASP A 487 2.16 18.17 -16.64
C ASP A 487 1.08 17.16 -16.14
N LEU A 488 1.50 16.28 -15.23
CA LEU A 488 0.66 15.30 -14.54
C LEU A 488 0.36 15.79 -13.11
N PRO A 489 -0.83 15.49 -12.57
CA PRO A 489 -1.25 15.98 -11.26
C PRO A 489 -0.47 15.30 -10.13
N THR A 490 0.57 15.96 -9.61
CA THR A 490 1.37 15.52 -8.45
C THR A 490 0.72 15.79 -7.09
N ALA A 491 -0.49 16.34 -7.08
CA ALA A 491 -1.34 16.43 -5.89
C ALA A 491 -2.61 15.59 -6.10
N GLU A 492 -2.84 14.62 -5.22
CA GLU A 492 -4.17 14.01 -5.10
C GLU A 492 -5.19 15.07 -4.67
N SER A 493 -6.39 14.99 -5.24
CA SER A 493 -7.53 15.76 -4.74
C SER A 493 -8.00 15.17 -3.41
N LEU A 494 -7.91 15.94 -2.33
CA LEU A 494 -8.39 15.62 -0.97
C LEU A 494 -9.87 15.17 -0.88
N THR A 495 -10.62 15.25 -1.98
CA THR A 495 -12.01 14.84 -2.13
C THR A 495 -12.22 13.33 -2.30
N GLN A 496 -11.19 12.52 -2.61
CA GLN A 496 -11.40 11.09 -2.96
C GLN A 496 -11.56 10.15 -1.76
N ASN A 497 -10.75 10.29 -0.71
CA ASN A 497 -10.82 9.41 0.47
C ASN A 497 -11.95 9.79 1.45
N GLY A 498 -12.43 11.04 1.39
CA GLY A 498 -13.55 11.53 2.19
C GLY A 498 -13.21 12.05 3.58
N TYR A 499 -11.94 12.16 3.98
CA TYR A 499 -11.53 12.59 5.34
C TYR A 499 -10.92 14.00 5.38
N ASP A 500 -11.34 14.78 6.37
CA ASP A 500 -11.01 16.20 6.57
C ASP A 500 -9.62 16.38 7.22
N THR A 501 -8.57 16.62 6.42
CA THR A 501 -7.21 16.87 6.95
C THR A 501 -6.84 18.35 7.07
N GLN A 502 -7.70 19.28 6.64
CA GLN A 502 -7.48 20.73 6.82
C GLN A 502 -8.24 21.33 8.02
N VAL A 503 -8.52 20.52 9.04
CA VAL A 503 -9.07 20.99 10.33
C VAL A 503 -8.11 22.00 10.95
N TYR A 504 -8.66 23.08 11.51
CA TYR A 504 -7.86 24.21 11.99
C TYR A 504 -7.11 23.89 13.30
N GLU A 505 -5.82 24.22 13.32
CA GLU A 505 -4.92 24.06 14.47
C GLU A 505 -4.51 25.43 15.00
N ALA A 506 -4.99 25.77 16.20
CA ALA A 506 -4.71 27.04 16.88
C ALA A 506 -3.22 27.19 17.24
N LYS A 507 -2.70 28.43 17.20
CA LYS A 507 -1.28 28.71 17.48
C LYS A 507 -1.06 28.99 18.96
N THR A 508 -0.80 27.94 19.72
CA THR A 508 -0.80 27.95 21.19
C THR A 508 0.43 27.25 21.79
N GLY A 509 0.73 27.55 23.07
CA GLY A 509 1.60 26.76 23.93
C GLY A 509 0.96 25.48 24.49
N LEU A 510 -0.37 25.34 24.42
CA LEU A 510 -1.07 24.12 24.83
C LEU A 510 -0.63 22.91 23.99
N VAL A 511 -0.25 21.84 24.66
CA VAL A 511 0.00 20.55 24.03
C VAL A 511 -1.32 19.87 23.76
N MET A 512 -1.53 19.42 22.51
CA MET A 512 -2.75 18.71 22.09
C MET A 512 -4.03 19.48 22.45
N SER A 513 -4.05 20.77 22.13
CA SER A 513 -5.15 21.70 22.39
C SER A 513 -6.54 21.13 22.07
N PRO A 514 -7.56 21.40 22.89
CA PRO A 514 -8.86 20.74 22.77
C PRO A 514 -9.57 21.08 21.46
N THR A 515 -10.34 20.11 20.98
CA THR A 515 -11.20 20.24 19.79
C THR A 515 -12.30 21.27 20.04
N VAL A 516 -12.22 22.45 19.40
CA VAL A 516 -13.31 23.44 19.48
C VAL A 516 -14.49 23.02 18.61
N VAL A 517 -15.64 22.87 19.23
CA VAL A 517 -16.92 22.47 18.62
C VAL A 517 -17.93 23.58 18.85
N THR A 518 -18.69 23.94 17.82
CA THR A 518 -19.75 24.93 17.95
C THR A 518 -21.05 24.46 17.31
N GLU A 519 -22.18 24.85 17.90
CA GLU A 519 -23.53 24.47 17.47
C GLU A 519 -24.29 25.74 17.07
N GLY A 520 -24.92 25.77 15.89
CA GLY A 520 -25.72 26.93 15.51
C GLY A 520 -26.18 27.01 14.06
N ASP A 521 -27.49 27.10 13.85
CA ASP A 521 -28.12 27.20 12.53
C ASP A 521 -27.84 28.54 11.80
N GLU A 522 -27.51 29.60 12.55
CA GLU A 522 -27.16 30.93 12.01
C GLU A 522 -25.75 31.02 11.40
N LEU A 523 -24.84 30.11 11.77
CA LEU A 523 -23.52 30.01 11.15
C LEU A 523 -23.67 29.43 9.73
N SER A 524 -22.84 29.86 8.78
CA SER A 524 -22.84 29.27 7.42
C SER A 524 -21.64 28.37 7.23
N ALA A 525 -21.88 27.13 6.83
CA ALA A 525 -20.85 26.13 6.58
C ALA A 525 -19.71 26.65 5.69
N ALA A 526 -20.05 27.29 4.57
CA ALA A 526 -19.08 27.88 3.65
C ALA A 526 -18.32 29.05 4.31
N GLY A 527 -19.02 29.97 4.97
CA GLY A 527 -18.37 31.10 5.66
C GLY A 527 -17.47 30.68 6.83
N THR A 528 -17.77 29.56 7.48
CA THR A 528 -16.93 28.98 8.54
C THR A 528 -15.71 28.24 7.95
N ALA A 529 -15.85 27.56 6.80
CA ALA A 529 -14.74 26.92 6.10
C ALA A 529 -13.78 27.93 5.41
N GLU A 530 -14.31 29.05 4.92
CA GLU A 530 -13.54 30.16 4.35
C GLU A 530 -12.74 30.95 5.40
N GLY A 531 -13.08 30.82 6.70
CA GLY A 531 -12.46 31.56 7.79
C GLY A 531 -10.97 31.25 8.03
N GLU A 532 -10.19 32.31 8.32
CA GLU A 532 -8.78 32.21 8.73
C GLU A 532 -8.61 31.49 10.08
N ARG A 533 -9.53 31.76 11.02
CA ARG A 533 -9.79 30.98 12.24
C ARG A 533 -11.16 30.34 12.07
N ARG A 534 -11.34 29.11 12.57
CA ARG A 534 -12.60 28.35 12.49
C ARG A 534 -12.63 27.22 13.53
N PRO A 535 -13.82 26.82 14.03
CA PRO A 535 -13.95 25.66 14.90
C PRO A 535 -13.55 24.38 14.16
N ALA A 536 -13.14 23.35 14.91
CA ALA A 536 -12.77 22.05 14.36
C ALA A 536 -14.00 21.23 13.91
N THR A 537 -15.15 21.41 14.57
CA THR A 537 -16.46 20.85 14.18
C THR A 537 -17.53 21.95 14.22
N LEU A 538 -18.37 22.01 13.19
CA LEU A 538 -19.64 22.76 13.21
C LEU A 538 -20.80 21.77 13.32
N VAL A 539 -21.74 21.99 14.23
CA VAL A 539 -22.90 21.13 14.48
C VAL A 539 -24.18 21.81 14.00
N LYS A 540 -25.05 21.04 13.34
CA LYS A 540 -26.38 21.43 12.87
C LYS A 540 -27.44 20.42 13.31
N GLU A 541 -28.67 20.88 13.54
CA GLU A 541 -29.81 19.99 13.73
C GLU A 541 -30.24 19.35 12.38
N VAL A 542 -30.46 18.04 12.37
CA VAL A 542 -30.99 17.33 11.19
C VAL A 542 -32.50 17.21 11.30
N TYR A 543 -33.19 17.75 10.30
CA TYR A 543 -34.65 17.72 10.22
C TYR A 543 -35.15 16.41 9.57
N PRO A 544 -36.40 15.97 9.81
CA PRO A 544 -36.93 14.70 9.28
C PRO A 544 -37.00 14.56 7.75
N ASP A 545 -36.78 15.65 7.00
CA ASP A 545 -36.65 15.66 5.53
C ASP A 545 -35.18 15.52 5.05
N LEU A 546 -34.25 15.28 5.97
CA LEU A 546 -32.80 15.16 5.75
C LEU A 546 -32.15 16.46 5.26
N THR A 547 -32.68 17.58 5.74
CA THR A 547 -32.06 18.91 5.64
C THR A 547 -31.46 19.37 6.97
N VAL A 548 -30.61 20.39 6.88
CA VAL A 548 -30.08 21.20 7.99
C VAL A 548 -30.25 22.68 7.65
N VAL A 549 -30.20 23.57 8.63
CA VAL A 549 -30.35 25.02 8.40
C VAL A 549 -28.99 25.72 8.30
N ASP A 550 -28.78 26.43 7.20
CA ASP A 550 -27.59 27.25 6.91
C ASP A 550 -28.05 28.71 6.72
N ARG A 551 -27.84 29.58 7.72
CA ARG A 551 -28.35 30.97 7.75
C ARG A 551 -29.85 31.05 7.42
N GLY A 552 -30.67 30.34 8.20
CA GLY A 552 -32.13 30.30 8.02
C GLY A 552 -32.63 29.62 6.74
N THR A 553 -31.74 28.99 5.95
CA THR A 553 -32.09 28.28 4.71
C THR A 553 -31.91 26.77 4.89
N HIS A 554 -32.95 25.98 4.67
CA HIS A 554 -32.84 24.51 4.63
C HIS A 554 -32.03 24.06 3.41
N ILE A 555 -30.97 23.27 3.66
CA ILE A 555 -30.13 22.64 2.64
C ILE A 555 -29.98 21.15 2.96
N SER A 556 -29.80 20.28 1.97
CA SER A 556 -29.63 18.85 2.25
C SER A 556 -28.35 18.56 3.03
N VAL A 557 -28.37 17.50 3.86
CA VAL A 557 -27.20 17.00 4.60
C VAL A 557 -25.93 16.90 3.73
N ARG A 558 -26.05 16.46 2.47
CA ARG A 558 -24.91 16.38 1.54
C ARG A 558 -24.36 17.76 1.16
N ASN A 559 -25.24 18.71 0.82
CA ASN A 559 -24.87 20.08 0.46
C ASN A 559 -24.17 20.80 1.63
N TYR A 560 -24.58 20.52 2.87
CA TYR A 560 -23.91 20.99 4.07
C TYR A 560 -22.49 20.44 4.21
N VAL A 561 -22.28 19.12 4.08
CA VAL A 561 -20.94 18.50 4.12
C VAL A 561 -20.03 19.06 3.02
N ASP A 562 -20.55 19.21 1.80
CA ASP A 562 -19.78 19.73 0.67
C ASP A 562 -19.38 21.22 0.87
N ARG A 563 -20.18 22.02 1.59
CA ARG A 563 -19.86 23.42 1.93
C ARG A 563 -18.73 23.58 2.96
N LEU A 564 -18.37 22.54 3.70
CA LEU A 564 -17.32 22.61 4.71
C LEU A 564 -15.89 22.45 4.12
N ASP A 565 -15.78 22.21 2.80
CA ASP A 565 -14.54 22.20 2.00
C ASP A 565 -13.39 21.34 2.59
N LYS A 566 -13.72 20.29 3.36
CA LYS A 566 -12.75 19.43 4.07
C LYS A 566 -11.86 20.17 5.10
N ARG A 567 -12.36 21.30 5.60
CA ARG A 567 -11.69 22.23 6.54
C ARG A 567 -12.28 22.28 7.95
N VAL A 568 -13.49 21.73 8.12
CA VAL A 568 -14.29 21.74 9.35
C VAL A 568 -15.13 20.46 9.37
N LEU A 569 -15.04 19.66 10.43
CA LEU A 569 -15.80 18.42 10.51
C LEU A 569 -17.31 18.70 10.58
N ALA A 570 -18.09 17.88 9.86
CA ALA A 570 -19.53 17.93 9.90
C ALA A 570 -20.07 17.26 11.18
N GLY A 571 -20.71 18.07 12.03
CA GLY A 571 -21.49 17.61 13.17
C GLY A 571 -23.00 17.63 12.88
N PHE A 572 -23.69 16.60 13.34
CA PHE A 572 -25.15 16.46 13.21
C PHE A 572 -25.76 16.16 14.57
N ARG A 573 -26.64 17.03 15.06
CA ARG A 573 -27.49 16.74 16.21
C ARG A 573 -28.76 16.04 15.75
N ILE A 574 -29.06 14.91 16.36
CA ILE A 574 -30.27 14.11 16.10
C ILE A 574 -30.85 13.71 17.46
N GLU A 575 -32.14 13.95 17.68
CA GLU A 575 -32.83 13.61 18.94
C GLU A 575 -34.11 12.79 18.69
N ASP A 576 -34.29 12.21 17.50
CA ASP A 576 -35.38 11.28 17.22
C ASP A 576 -34.94 10.05 16.37
N LEU A 577 -35.55 8.90 16.67
CA LEU A 577 -35.18 7.61 16.10
C LEU A 577 -35.58 7.46 14.62
N SER A 578 -36.59 8.18 14.15
CA SER A 578 -37.02 8.18 12.74
C SER A 578 -35.99 8.90 11.86
N THR A 579 -35.56 10.10 12.26
CA THR A 579 -34.52 10.85 11.57
C THR A 579 -33.18 10.13 11.67
N ALA A 580 -32.87 9.48 12.80
CA ALA A 580 -31.68 8.62 12.94
C ALA A 580 -31.63 7.50 11.89
N ALA A 581 -32.72 6.76 11.72
CA ALA A 581 -32.81 5.68 10.73
C ALA A 581 -32.77 6.21 9.28
N ALA A 582 -33.45 7.32 9.00
CA ALA A 582 -33.42 7.98 7.69
C ALA A 582 -32.03 8.52 7.35
N PHE A 583 -31.34 9.13 8.33
CA PHE A 583 -29.97 9.62 8.20
C PHE A 583 -29.01 8.46 7.93
N ALA A 584 -29.09 7.36 8.68
CA ALA A 584 -28.26 6.18 8.43
C ALA A 584 -28.46 5.64 7.01
N GLN A 585 -29.71 5.52 6.53
CA GLN A 585 -29.96 5.12 5.14
C GLN A 585 -29.36 6.12 4.14
N TYR A 586 -29.58 7.42 4.35
CA TYR A 586 -29.09 8.48 3.46
C TYR A 586 -27.57 8.55 3.39
N ALA A 587 -26.88 8.47 4.54
CA ALA A 587 -25.43 8.46 4.63
C ALA A 587 -24.81 7.30 3.83
N SER A 588 -25.46 6.13 3.89
CA SER A 588 -25.09 4.93 3.11
C SER A 588 -25.17 5.17 1.60
N VAL A 589 -26.20 5.86 1.14
CA VAL A 589 -26.49 6.07 -0.29
C VAL A 589 -25.68 7.22 -0.89
N ASN A 590 -25.31 8.21 -0.08
CA ASN A 590 -24.66 9.46 -0.54
C ASN A 590 -23.18 9.56 -0.15
N GLY A 591 -22.58 8.46 0.35
CA GLY A 591 -21.17 8.41 0.74
C GLY A 591 -20.80 9.44 1.82
N ILE A 592 -21.67 9.62 2.81
CA ILE A 592 -21.39 10.53 3.93
C ILE A 592 -20.50 9.79 4.94
N VAL A 593 -19.24 10.23 5.02
CA VAL A 593 -18.21 9.72 5.93
C VAL A 593 -17.46 10.89 6.57
N ASP A 594 -16.72 10.55 7.62
CA ASP A 594 -15.94 11.45 8.48
C ASP A 594 -16.76 12.43 9.33
N VAL A 595 -17.95 12.03 9.78
CA VAL A 595 -18.93 12.90 10.47
C VAL A 595 -19.15 12.53 11.94
N ASN A 596 -19.53 13.52 12.75
CA ASN A 596 -19.84 13.39 14.17
C ASN A 596 -21.36 13.45 14.39
N ILE A 597 -21.95 12.48 15.07
CA ILE A 597 -23.37 12.46 15.44
C ILE A 597 -23.51 12.71 16.94
N PHE A 598 -24.22 13.77 17.31
CA PHE A 598 -24.51 14.18 18.68
C PHE A 598 -25.94 13.80 19.04
N SER A 599 -26.13 13.21 20.21
CA SER A 599 -27.45 12.97 20.78
C SER A 599 -27.38 12.74 22.28
N SER A 600 -28.44 13.14 23.00
CA SER A 600 -28.68 12.71 24.38
C SER A 600 -29.14 11.24 24.50
N GLN A 601 -29.47 10.59 23.38
CA GLN A 601 -30.18 9.30 23.36
C GLN A 601 -29.35 8.15 22.79
N LEU A 602 -29.03 7.18 23.64
CA LEU A 602 -28.27 5.96 23.29
C LEU A 602 -28.81 5.25 22.04
N GLN A 603 -30.13 5.08 21.91
CA GLN A 603 -30.75 4.38 20.77
C GLN A 603 -30.67 5.19 19.46
N VAL A 604 -30.64 6.52 19.54
CA VAL A 604 -30.45 7.39 18.37
C VAL A 604 -29.03 7.25 17.83
N LEU A 605 -28.02 7.26 18.71
CA LEU A 605 -26.62 7.05 18.34
C LEU A 605 -26.38 5.67 17.73
N GLN A 606 -26.85 4.60 18.40
CA GLN A 606 -26.83 3.23 17.89
C GLN A 606 -27.43 3.12 16.48
N THR A 607 -28.52 3.85 16.20
CA THR A 607 -29.25 3.78 14.94
C THR A 607 -28.63 4.64 13.83
N ALA A 608 -28.20 5.87 14.15
CA ALA A 608 -27.62 6.80 13.18
C ALA A 608 -26.21 6.37 12.73
N CYS A 609 -25.39 5.89 13.66
CA CYS A 609 -24.02 5.44 13.40
C CYS A 609 -23.97 3.98 12.93
N ALA A 610 -24.76 3.10 13.56
CA ALA A 610 -24.87 1.67 13.23
C ALA A 610 -23.52 0.93 13.04
N GLY A 611 -22.49 1.31 13.81
CA GLY A 611 -21.14 0.73 13.74
C GLY A 611 -20.42 0.98 12.41
N ARG A 612 -20.70 2.09 11.71
CA ARG A 612 -20.16 2.36 10.38
C ARG A 612 -18.86 3.17 10.41
N PRO A 613 -17.84 2.76 9.63
CA PRO A 613 -16.63 3.56 9.42
C PRO A 613 -16.94 5.00 8.99
N GLY A 614 -16.42 5.96 9.75
CA GLY A 614 -16.56 7.38 9.47
C GLY A 614 -17.88 8.01 9.95
N ILE A 615 -18.74 7.31 10.69
CA ILE A 615 -19.96 7.90 11.28
C ILE A 615 -19.94 7.66 12.79
N ARG A 616 -19.50 8.67 13.54
CA ARG A 616 -19.08 8.52 14.94
C ARG A 616 -20.12 9.01 15.92
N ALA A 617 -20.45 8.21 16.93
CA ALA A 617 -21.36 8.61 18.00
C ALA A 617 -20.64 9.43 19.07
N ILE A 618 -21.29 10.52 19.48
CA ILE A 618 -20.91 11.40 20.58
C ILE A 618 -22.12 11.47 21.52
N LEU A 619 -21.95 10.95 22.73
CA LEU A 619 -23.01 10.94 23.73
C LEU A 619 -23.02 12.29 24.47
N ASP A 620 -24.07 13.06 24.26
CA ASP A 620 -24.25 14.33 24.95
C ASP A 620 -24.90 14.08 26.32
N CYS A 621 -24.09 14.11 27.38
CA CYS A 621 -24.55 13.95 28.77
C CYS A 621 -24.92 15.30 29.41
N SER A 622 -24.80 16.44 28.72
CA SER A 622 -25.19 17.72 29.31
C SER A 622 -26.69 17.75 29.67
N GLY A 623 -26.99 18.23 30.88
CA GLY A 623 -28.31 18.16 31.49
C GLY A 623 -28.76 16.77 31.98
N MET A 624 -27.94 15.72 31.87
CA MET A 624 -28.22 14.43 32.51
C MET A 624 -27.86 14.48 34.01
N VAL A 625 -28.70 13.89 34.86
CA VAL A 625 -28.38 13.73 36.29
C VAL A 625 -27.56 12.47 36.49
N LEU A 626 -26.23 12.61 36.52
CA LEU A 626 -25.29 11.54 36.84
C LEU A 626 -24.96 11.56 38.35
N PRO A 627 -25.21 10.48 39.12
CA PRO A 627 -24.84 10.40 40.53
C PRO A 627 -23.32 10.37 40.75
N ASP A 628 -22.61 9.74 39.81
CA ASP A 628 -21.17 9.81 39.59
C ASP A 628 -20.95 10.09 38.09
N PRO A 629 -20.34 11.22 37.70
CA PRO A 629 -20.03 11.51 36.30
C PRO A 629 -19.21 10.44 35.57
N VAL A 630 -18.45 9.58 36.26
CA VAL A 630 -17.70 8.46 35.64
C VAL A 630 -18.64 7.41 35.02
N GLU A 631 -19.92 7.34 35.45
CA GLU A 631 -20.97 6.54 34.80
C GLU A 631 -21.16 6.91 33.31
N ALA A 632 -20.75 8.10 32.89
CA ALA A 632 -20.74 8.50 31.48
C ALA A 632 -19.94 7.52 30.60
N THR A 633 -18.87 6.89 31.13
CA THR A 633 -18.13 5.82 30.44
C THR A 633 -19.03 4.62 30.12
N SER A 634 -19.76 4.16 31.14
CA SER A 634 -20.70 3.03 31.10
C SER A 634 -21.86 3.31 30.12
N LEU A 635 -22.32 4.58 30.07
CA LEU A 635 -23.32 5.04 29.11
C LEU A 635 -22.76 5.16 27.68
N ALA A 636 -21.52 5.63 27.49
CA ALA A 636 -20.88 5.74 26.18
C ALA A 636 -20.67 4.37 25.54
N GLY A 637 -20.19 3.38 26.31
CA GLY A 637 -20.13 1.98 25.91
C GLY A 637 -21.47 1.51 25.36
N ARG A 638 -22.54 1.67 26.16
CA ARG A 638 -23.93 1.31 25.76
C ARG A 638 -24.43 2.09 24.54
N ALA A 639 -24.05 3.36 24.36
CA ALA A 639 -24.41 4.17 23.21
C ALA A 639 -23.72 3.74 21.89
N GLY A 640 -22.59 3.03 21.98
CA GLY A 640 -21.67 2.89 20.85
C GLY A 640 -20.86 4.18 20.60
N ALA A 641 -20.68 5.01 21.62
CA ALA A 641 -19.88 6.23 21.57
C ALA A 641 -18.50 6.01 22.20
N ARG A 642 -17.51 6.78 21.72
CA ARG A 642 -16.18 6.92 22.34
C ARG A 642 -15.87 8.35 22.80
N VAL A 643 -16.88 9.22 22.74
CA VAL A 643 -16.83 10.60 23.20
C VAL A 643 -18.06 10.85 24.07
N VAL A 644 -17.86 11.46 25.23
CA VAL A 644 -18.92 12.04 26.06
C VAL A 644 -18.82 13.56 26.06
N VAL A 645 -19.95 14.26 26.10
CA VAL A 645 -20.00 15.69 26.44
C VAL A 645 -20.53 15.82 27.85
N LEU A 646 -19.74 16.38 28.78
CA LEU A 646 -20.15 16.71 30.15
C LEU A 646 -20.49 18.20 30.26
N ASP A 647 -21.30 18.58 31.26
CA ASP A 647 -21.37 19.97 31.71
C ASP A 647 -20.14 20.32 32.57
N LEU A 648 -19.81 21.61 32.67
CA LEU A 648 -18.60 22.09 33.34
C LEU A 648 -18.52 21.72 34.83
N ASP A 649 -19.65 21.64 35.52
CA ASP A 649 -19.71 21.27 36.95
C ASP A 649 -19.30 19.81 37.19
N ASP A 650 -19.64 18.90 36.27
CA ASP A 650 -19.25 17.48 36.32
C ASP A 650 -17.80 17.24 35.87
N ALA A 651 -17.25 18.17 35.08
CA ALA A 651 -15.95 18.05 34.43
C ALA A 651 -14.75 18.47 35.32
N GLN A 652 -14.66 17.90 36.52
CA GLN A 652 -13.48 18.08 37.38
C GLN A 652 -12.25 17.31 36.82
N PRO A 653 -11.01 17.77 37.02
CA PRO A 653 -9.82 17.16 36.41
C PRO A 653 -9.65 15.66 36.72
N GLU A 654 -9.99 15.24 37.93
CA GLU A 654 -10.00 13.85 38.37
C GLU A 654 -11.06 13.01 37.65
N THR A 655 -12.26 13.55 37.43
CA THR A 655 -13.33 12.92 36.63
C THR A 655 -12.89 12.72 35.19
N VAL A 656 -12.36 13.79 34.57
CA VAL A 656 -11.91 13.77 33.17
C VAL A 656 -10.82 12.71 32.98
N ARG A 657 -9.81 12.70 33.86
CA ARG A 657 -8.75 11.67 33.89
C ARG A 657 -9.31 10.27 34.12
N ALA A 658 -10.29 10.09 35.00
CA ALA A 658 -10.90 8.80 35.28
C ALA A 658 -11.66 8.21 34.07
N ILE A 659 -12.33 9.05 33.26
CA ILE A 659 -13.00 8.62 32.02
C ILE A 659 -11.98 8.37 30.91
N GLN A 660 -10.97 9.23 30.76
CA GLN A 660 -9.86 9.06 29.80
C GLN A 660 -9.05 7.78 30.07
N ALA A 661 -8.79 7.44 31.35
CA ALA A 661 -8.12 6.19 31.74
C ALA A 661 -8.92 4.92 31.35
N ARG A 662 -10.22 5.05 31.08
CA ARG A 662 -11.08 3.99 30.58
C ARG A 662 -11.21 3.96 29.05
N GLY A 663 -10.46 4.81 28.33
CA GLY A 663 -10.42 4.82 26.87
C GLY A 663 -11.53 5.61 26.18
N VAL A 664 -12.22 6.50 26.90
CA VAL A 664 -13.29 7.38 26.38
C VAL A 664 -12.82 8.84 26.40
N ALA A 665 -12.97 9.54 25.28
CA ALA A 665 -12.62 10.96 25.18
C ALA A 665 -13.68 11.84 25.86
N VAL A 666 -13.24 12.91 26.54
CA VAL A 666 -14.14 13.80 27.27
C VAL A 666 -14.15 15.18 26.62
N TRP A 667 -15.31 15.61 26.14
CA TRP A 667 -15.57 16.98 25.71
C TRP A 667 -16.40 17.68 26.79
N VAL A 668 -16.22 18.99 26.94
CA VAL A 668 -16.89 19.77 28.00
C VAL A 668 -17.71 20.90 27.38
N ARG A 669 -18.97 21.01 27.79
CA ARG A 669 -19.85 22.11 27.44
C ARG A 669 -19.50 23.32 28.33
N ALA A 670 -19.20 24.45 27.69
CA ALA A 670 -18.79 25.68 28.37
C ALA A 670 -19.47 26.90 27.73
N GLY A 671 -19.75 27.93 28.52
CA GLY A 671 -20.19 29.23 28.05
C GLY A 671 -19.05 30.02 27.44
N SER A 672 -18.66 31.12 28.08
CA SER A 672 -17.64 32.06 27.60
C SER A 672 -16.74 32.58 28.72
N GLY A 673 -15.65 33.27 28.35
CA GLY A 673 -14.71 33.85 29.30
C GLY A 673 -14.03 32.81 30.20
N THR A 674 -14.10 32.99 31.52
CA THR A 674 -13.40 32.15 32.51
C THR A 674 -13.90 30.70 32.57
N GLU A 675 -15.14 30.43 32.15
CA GLU A 675 -15.64 29.06 32.03
C GLU A 675 -14.81 28.26 31.02
N VAL A 676 -14.42 28.86 29.90
CA VAL A 676 -13.65 28.16 28.86
C VAL A 676 -12.24 27.83 29.33
N TYR A 677 -11.59 28.73 30.09
CA TYR A 677 -10.31 28.42 30.73
C TYR A 677 -10.43 27.27 31.74
N THR A 678 -11.53 27.21 32.48
CA THR A 678 -11.82 26.12 33.42
C THR A 678 -12.01 24.80 32.66
N ALA A 679 -12.79 24.83 31.57
CA ALA A 679 -13.00 23.67 30.70
C ALA A 679 -11.71 23.18 30.03
N ILE A 680 -10.81 24.07 29.59
CA ILE A 680 -9.47 23.70 29.09
C ILE A 680 -8.67 22.97 30.18
N LEU A 681 -8.66 23.51 31.41
CA LEU A 681 -7.82 23.02 32.51
C LEU A 681 -8.42 21.83 33.28
N SER A 682 -9.65 21.42 32.95
CA SER A 682 -10.18 20.09 33.29
C SER A 682 -9.40 18.96 32.60
N GLY A 683 -8.66 19.26 31.53
CA GLY A 683 -7.99 18.26 30.70
C GLY A 683 -8.84 17.68 29.57
N ALA A 684 -9.97 18.32 29.25
CA ALA A 684 -10.86 17.92 28.16
C ALA A 684 -10.14 17.80 26.80
N ASP A 685 -10.58 16.83 25.99
CA ASP A 685 -10.14 16.63 24.60
C ASP A 685 -10.92 17.54 23.60
N GLY A 686 -11.94 18.24 24.09
CA GLY A 686 -12.80 19.12 23.28
C GLY A 686 -13.67 20.07 24.11
N LEU A 687 -14.11 21.15 23.48
CA LEU A 687 -14.92 22.22 24.06
C LEU A 687 -16.16 22.42 23.19
N VAL A 688 -17.36 22.32 23.77
CA VAL A 688 -18.63 22.58 23.07
C VAL A 688 -19.19 23.92 23.53
N THR A 689 -19.16 24.93 22.66
CA THR A 689 -19.58 26.31 23.02
C THR A 689 -20.22 27.06 21.85
N GLY A 690 -21.10 28.01 22.16
CA GLY A 690 -21.56 29.02 21.20
C GLY A 690 -20.55 30.15 20.95
N ASP A 691 -19.61 30.37 21.88
CA ASP A 691 -18.54 31.37 21.77
C ASP A 691 -17.22 30.72 21.35
N TRP A 692 -17.21 30.17 20.12
CA TRP A 692 -16.03 29.51 19.58
C TRP A 692 -14.87 30.48 19.29
N GLU A 693 -15.16 31.76 19.06
CA GLU A 693 -14.13 32.80 18.88
C GLU A 693 -13.44 33.10 20.22
N GLY A 694 -14.21 33.31 21.30
CA GLY A 694 -13.66 33.45 22.65
C GLY A 694 -12.92 32.20 23.14
N ALA A 695 -13.35 31.00 22.71
CA ALA A 695 -12.61 29.76 23.00
C ALA A 695 -11.28 29.65 22.24
N MET A 696 -11.22 30.12 20.98
CA MET A 696 -9.95 30.22 20.25
C MET A 696 -9.05 31.29 20.87
N ASP A 697 -9.58 32.43 21.30
CA ASP A 697 -8.82 33.46 22.03
C ASP A 697 -8.23 32.89 23.33
N ALA A 698 -9.02 32.11 24.08
CA ALA A 698 -8.56 31.43 25.29
C ALA A 698 -7.42 30.44 25.00
N ILE A 699 -7.57 29.58 23.97
CA ILE A 699 -6.55 28.62 23.55
C ILE A 699 -5.27 29.34 23.09
N GLU A 700 -5.36 30.39 22.28
CA GLU A 700 -4.21 31.11 21.72
C GLU A 700 -3.54 32.06 22.73
N SER A 701 -4.19 32.36 23.87
CA SER A 701 -3.58 33.13 24.97
C SER A 701 -2.45 32.39 25.71
N PHE A 702 -2.40 31.05 25.63
CA PHE A 702 -1.31 30.26 26.22
C PHE A 702 -0.01 30.43 25.39
N PRO A 703 1.09 30.98 25.94
CA PRO A 703 2.20 31.48 25.11
C PRO A 703 2.94 30.42 24.29
N VAL A 704 2.99 30.63 22.98
CA VAL A 704 3.79 29.80 22.05
C VAL A 704 5.25 29.73 22.49
N GLY A 705 5.80 28.52 22.54
CA GLY A 705 7.16 28.24 23.03
C GLY A 705 7.24 27.86 24.51
N GLN A 706 6.17 28.06 25.28
CA GLN A 706 5.99 27.44 26.60
C GLN A 706 5.06 26.23 26.42
N ARG A 707 5.55 25.00 26.61
CA ARG A 707 4.65 23.83 26.54
C ARG A 707 3.82 23.72 27.81
N VAL A 708 2.50 23.79 27.65
CA VAL A 708 1.51 23.71 28.70
C VAL A 708 0.71 22.42 28.54
N LEU A 709 0.74 21.56 29.55
CA LEU A 709 -0.13 20.38 29.63
C LEU A 709 -1.43 20.78 30.34
N SER A 710 -2.57 20.64 29.67
CA SER A 710 -3.90 20.75 30.29
C SER A 710 -4.39 19.43 30.87
N ARG A 711 -3.95 18.28 30.31
CA ARG A 711 -4.19 16.93 30.84
C ARG A 711 -2.88 16.17 31.06
N SER A 712 -2.90 15.17 31.95
CA SER A 712 -1.84 14.17 32.05
C SER A 712 -2.10 13.03 31.06
N THR A 713 -1.03 12.45 30.52
CA THR A 713 -1.10 11.21 29.73
C THR A 713 -1.39 10.02 30.65
N VAL A 714 -2.32 9.14 30.28
CA VAL A 714 -2.66 7.91 31.03
C VAL A 714 -1.49 6.93 31.00
N ILE A 715 -0.95 6.53 32.15
CA ILE A 715 0.21 5.62 32.23
C ILE A 715 -0.27 4.21 32.59
N THR A 716 -0.02 3.28 31.67
CA THR A 716 -0.37 1.86 31.78
C THR A 716 0.86 1.02 32.06
N ALA A 717 0.87 0.28 33.17
CA ALA A 717 1.90 -0.69 33.49
C ALA A 717 1.65 -2.00 32.71
N HIS A 718 2.44 -2.25 31.67
CA HIS A 718 2.42 -3.47 30.85
C HIS A 718 2.70 -4.70 31.72
N ARG A 719 1.72 -5.58 31.91
CA ARG A 719 1.81 -6.78 32.77
C ARG A 719 2.14 -6.49 34.24
N GLY A 720 1.89 -5.26 34.70
CA GLY A 720 2.34 -4.72 35.99
C GLY A 720 3.81 -4.26 35.98
N LEU A 721 4.36 -3.84 37.12
CA LEU A 721 5.74 -3.32 37.21
C LEU A 721 6.77 -4.47 37.20
N HIS A 722 6.91 -5.11 36.03
CA HIS A 722 7.59 -6.40 35.88
C HIS A 722 9.10 -6.31 35.66
N GLU A 723 9.68 -5.11 35.82
CA GLU A 723 11.11 -5.02 36.11
C GLU A 723 11.44 -5.50 37.55
N ASP A 724 10.58 -5.21 38.54
CA ASP A 724 10.79 -5.51 39.97
C ASP A 724 10.10 -6.79 40.50
N ALA A 725 9.31 -7.45 39.65
CA ALA A 725 8.59 -8.69 39.93
C ALA A 725 8.44 -9.51 38.63
N PRO A 726 8.04 -10.80 38.67
CA PRO A 726 7.66 -11.52 37.45
C PRO A 726 6.40 -10.91 36.83
N GLU A 727 6.35 -10.85 35.50
CA GLU A 727 5.20 -10.32 34.75
C GLU A 727 3.89 -11.06 35.06
N ASN A 728 2.77 -10.35 34.94
CA ASN A 728 1.43 -10.89 35.18
C ASN A 728 1.25 -11.54 36.58
N THR A 729 1.90 -10.98 37.62
CA THR A 729 1.74 -11.44 39.02
C THR A 729 0.98 -10.45 39.88
N GLU A 730 0.37 -10.97 40.95
CA GLU A 730 -0.19 -10.17 42.06
C GLU A 730 0.82 -9.13 42.58
N ARG A 731 2.11 -9.49 42.65
CA ARG A 731 3.18 -8.56 43.05
C ARG A 731 3.43 -7.46 42.01
N ALA A 732 3.52 -7.79 40.73
CA ALA A 732 3.73 -6.79 39.67
C ALA A 732 2.55 -5.81 39.57
N ALA A 733 1.32 -6.30 39.74
CA ALA A 733 0.12 -5.46 39.82
C ALA A 733 0.13 -4.54 41.06
N ALA A 734 0.42 -5.08 42.24
CA ALA A 734 0.52 -4.28 43.47
C ALA A 734 1.61 -3.20 43.36
N LEU A 735 2.81 -3.53 42.85
CA LEU A 735 3.90 -2.56 42.65
C LEU A 735 3.54 -1.47 41.62
N ALA A 736 2.78 -1.78 40.58
CA ALA A 736 2.30 -0.79 39.63
C ALA A 736 1.28 0.17 40.25
N ALA A 737 0.38 -0.32 41.10
CA ALA A 737 -0.54 0.51 41.88
C ALA A 737 0.18 1.35 42.94
N GLU A 738 1.20 0.80 43.62
CA GLU A 738 2.07 1.54 44.55
C GLU A 738 2.91 2.63 43.84
N ALA A 739 3.26 2.42 42.56
CA ALA A 739 3.86 3.42 41.67
C ALA A 739 2.83 4.38 41.04
N GLY A 740 1.56 4.30 41.41
CA GLY A 740 0.49 5.22 41.00
C GLY A 740 0.11 5.12 39.51
N ALA A 741 0.32 3.97 38.87
CA ALA A 741 -0.12 3.76 37.49
C ALA A 741 -1.64 3.94 37.34
N ASP A 742 -2.07 4.67 36.31
CA ASP A 742 -3.48 4.89 35.99
C ASP A 742 -4.18 3.58 35.64
N ALA A 743 -3.45 2.70 34.94
CA ALA A 743 -3.92 1.37 34.57
C ALA A 743 -2.81 0.31 34.66
N ILE A 744 -3.22 -0.95 34.76
CA ILE A 744 -2.39 -2.14 34.64
C ILE A 744 -2.92 -2.93 33.45
N GLU A 745 -2.08 -3.19 32.47
CA GLU A 745 -2.39 -4.14 31.41
C GLU A 745 -2.11 -5.57 31.93
N CYS A 746 -2.91 -6.55 31.50
CA CYS A 746 -2.64 -7.96 31.78
C CYS A 746 -3.23 -8.93 30.74
N ASP A 747 -2.47 -9.99 30.44
CA ASP A 747 -2.78 -10.94 29.36
C ASP A 747 -3.59 -12.14 29.86
N VAL A 748 -4.73 -12.48 29.24
CA VAL A 748 -5.62 -13.56 29.72
C VAL A 748 -5.88 -14.73 28.75
N HIS A 749 -5.89 -15.94 29.32
CA HIS A 749 -6.26 -17.21 28.66
C HIS A 749 -7.24 -18.01 29.51
N LEU A 750 -7.89 -19.01 28.89
CA LEU A 750 -8.76 -19.96 29.58
C LEU A 750 -8.00 -21.25 29.94
N SER A 751 -8.16 -21.71 31.18
CA SER A 751 -7.69 -23.02 31.65
C SER A 751 -8.63 -24.17 31.27
N ALA A 752 -8.15 -25.41 31.36
CA ALA A 752 -8.94 -26.62 31.02
C ALA A 752 -10.16 -26.84 31.91
N ASP A 753 -10.22 -26.24 33.11
CA ASP A 753 -11.37 -26.22 34.02
C ASP A 753 -12.20 -24.92 33.95
N GLY A 754 -11.92 -24.05 32.97
CA GLY A 754 -12.77 -22.89 32.64
C GLY A 754 -12.53 -21.64 33.50
N VAL A 755 -11.39 -21.59 34.21
CA VAL A 755 -10.94 -20.42 35.00
C VAL A 755 -10.07 -19.51 34.13
N VAL A 756 -10.23 -18.19 34.28
CA VAL A 756 -9.41 -17.19 33.57
C VAL A 756 -8.07 -17.03 34.28
N MET A 757 -6.99 -17.36 33.57
CA MET A 757 -5.60 -17.36 34.05
C MET A 757 -4.83 -16.23 33.38
N VAL A 758 -3.88 -15.61 34.09
CA VAL A 758 -3.08 -14.49 33.58
C VAL A 758 -1.68 -14.96 33.18
N ASN A 759 -1.30 -14.78 31.91
CA ASN A 759 0.00 -15.14 31.32
C ASN A 759 0.06 -14.61 29.86
N HIS A 760 1.18 -14.02 29.43
CA HIS A 760 1.29 -13.53 28.04
C HIS A 760 1.08 -14.63 26.99
N ASP A 761 1.94 -15.64 27.02
CA ASP A 761 1.96 -16.71 26.02
C ASP A 761 0.82 -17.72 26.23
N SER A 762 0.44 -18.44 25.18
CA SER A 762 -0.49 -19.58 25.28
C SER A 762 0.12 -20.80 26.02
N THR A 763 1.42 -20.77 26.32
CA THR A 763 2.11 -21.75 27.16
C THR A 763 2.89 -21.09 28.30
N THR A 764 3.22 -21.89 29.31
CA THR A 764 4.00 -21.45 30.47
C THR A 764 5.52 -21.44 30.22
N GLY A 765 5.98 -21.82 29.02
CA GLY A 765 7.36 -22.18 28.72
C GLY A 765 8.40 -21.06 28.77
N ALA A 766 8.00 -19.79 28.64
CA ALA A 766 8.89 -18.65 28.80
C ALA A 766 9.28 -18.44 30.28
N LEU A 767 8.27 -18.39 31.16
CA LEU A 767 8.42 -17.93 32.55
C LEU A 767 8.58 -19.05 33.58
N MET A 768 7.93 -20.20 33.37
CA MET A 768 7.75 -21.24 34.40
C MET A 768 8.71 -22.42 34.25
N ASN A 769 8.95 -23.13 35.35
CA ASN A 769 9.80 -24.33 35.43
C ASN A 769 9.35 -25.51 34.54
N GLN A 770 8.15 -25.47 33.97
CA GLN A 770 7.61 -26.41 33.00
C GLN A 770 6.94 -25.65 31.86
N ASP A 771 6.88 -26.26 30.67
CA ASP A 771 6.20 -25.74 29.49
C ASP A 771 4.90 -26.52 29.25
N VAL A 772 3.77 -25.84 29.42
CA VAL A 772 2.42 -26.43 29.40
C VAL A 772 1.46 -25.43 28.75
N PHE A 773 0.60 -25.88 27.84
CA PHE A 773 -0.49 -25.05 27.30
C PHE A 773 -1.53 -24.74 28.39
N LEU A 774 -1.92 -23.48 28.55
CA LEU A 774 -2.87 -23.07 29.60
C LEU A 774 -4.22 -23.79 29.41
N SER A 775 -4.72 -23.88 28.18
CA SER A 775 -5.95 -24.58 27.80
C SER A 775 -5.91 -26.11 27.99
N ALA A 776 -4.74 -26.69 28.27
CA ALA A 776 -4.56 -28.13 28.53
C ALA A 776 -4.35 -28.46 30.01
N ALA A 777 -4.33 -27.47 30.90
CA ALA A 777 -4.08 -27.63 32.33
C ALA A 777 -5.18 -26.97 33.18
N THR A 778 -5.47 -27.56 34.33
CA THR A 778 -6.36 -26.96 35.34
C THR A 778 -5.70 -25.79 36.07
N GLN A 779 -6.48 -24.88 36.66
CA GLN A 779 -5.98 -23.84 37.57
C GLN A 779 -4.97 -24.40 38.57
N LEU A 780 -5.32 -25.51 39.25
CA LEU A 780 -4.47 -26.13 40.27
C LEU A 780 -3.11 -26.63 39.71
N GLN A 781 -3.08 -27.11 38.46
CA GLN A 781 -1.84 -27.52 37.82
C GLN A 781 -0.98 -26.31 37.46
N LEU A 782 -1.57 -25.26 36.89
CA LEU A 782 -0.85 -24.02 36.55
C LEU A 782 -0.31 -23.32 37.80
N GLN A 783 -1.09 -23.29 38.89
CA GLN A 783 -0.66 -22.75 40.20
C GLN A 783 0.28 -23.68 40.99
N SER A 784 0.59 -24.88 40.48
CA SER A 784 1.67 -25.73 41.01
C SER A 784 3.04 -25.43 40.40
N LEU A 785 3.09 -24.69 39.29
CA LEU A 785 4.33 -24.29 38.62
C LEU A 785 5.07 -23.21 39.42
N THR A 786 6.36 -23.04 39.14
CA THR A 786 7.18 -21.97 39.72
C THR A 786 7.93 -21.23 38.64
N PHE A 787 7.96 -19.90 38.70
CA PHE A 787 8.79 -19.05 37.84
C PHE A 787 10.27 -19.45 37.88
N ARG A 788 11.00 -19.18 36.79
CA ARG A 788 12.46 -19.43 36.66
C ARG A 788 13.31 -18.27 37.17
N ASN A 789 12.89 -17.04 36.90
CA ASN A 789 13.64 -15.80 37.10
C ASN A 789 12.80 -14.78 37.89
N LYS A 790 13.46 -13.79 38.52
CA LYS A 790 12.92 -12.69 39.36
C LYS A 790 12.06 -13.07 40.57
N ALA A 791 11.47 -14.26 40.61
CA ALA A 791 10.41 -14.58 41.54
C ALA A 791 10.85 -14.79 43.00
N LEU A 792 9.97 -14.36 43.90
CA LEU A 792 10.11 -14.49 45.35
C LEU A 792 9.44 -15.77 45.88
N ALA A 793 9.77 -16.12 47.12
CA ALA A 793 9.37 -17.37 47.76
C ALA A 793 7.86 -17.41 48.11
N GLY A 794 7.02 -17.67 47.11
CA GLY A 794 5.57 -17.81 47.24
C GLY A 794 4.80 -17.60 45.94
N GLU A 795 5.36 -16.83 45.02
CA GLU A 795 4.69 -16.36 43.79
C GLU A 795 4.29 -17.49 42.83
N ARG A 796 3.13 -17.33 42.18
CA ARG A 796 2.51 -18.27 41.23
C ARG A 796 1.81 -17.49 40.13
N MET A 797 1.40 -18.18 39.07
CA MET A 797 0.45 -17.67 38.09
C MET A 797 -0.88 -17.33 38.79
N PRO A 798 -1.39 -16.08 38.71
CA PRO A 798 -2.67 -15.74 39.29
C PRO A 798 -3.83 -16.12 38.36
N THR A 799 -5.01 -16.26 38.94
CA THR A 799 -6.27 -16.07 38.21
C THR A 799 -6.52 -14.57 38.04
N LEU A 800 -7.31 -14.16 37.06
CA LEU A 800 -7.65 -12.73 36.88
C LEU A 800 -8.32 -12.15 38.16
N ALA A 801 -9.14 -12.94 38.84
CA ALA A 801 -9.76 -12.56 40.11
C ALA A 801 -8.74 -12.30 41.24
N GLN A 802 -7.62 -13.04 41.28
CA GLN A 802 -6.52 -12.75 42.22
C GLN A 802 -5.76 -11.48 41.83
N LEU A 803 -5.56 -11.23 40.53
CA LEU A 803 -4.89 -10.02 40.06
C LEU A 803 -5.69 -8.76 40.42
N PHE A 804 -7.02 -8.80 40.28
CA PHE A 804 -7.92 -7.74 40.76
C PHE A 804 -7.84 -7.54 42.28
N GLN A 805 -7.76 -8.63 43.06
CA GLN A 805 -7.62 -8.54 44.53
C GLN A 805 -6.27 -7.97 44.97
N ALA A 806 -5.22 -8.11 44.17
CA ALA A 806 -3.87 -7.68 44.52
C ALA A 806 -3.67 -6.15 44.61
N VAL A 807 -4.49 -5.37 43.90
CA VAL A 807 -4.46 -3.90 43.98
C VAL A 807 -5.43 -3.32 45.01
N GLY A 808 -6.27 -4.16 45.62
CA GLY A 808 -7.23 -3.79 46.65
C GLY A 808 -8.12 -2.60 46.27
N ASP A 809 -8.25 -1.66 47.21
CA ASP A 809 -9.10 -0.47 47.11
C ASP A 809 -8.47 0.67 46.26
N SER A 810 -7.39 0.43 45.51
CA SER A 810 -6.84 1.40 44.54
C SER A 810 -7.81 1.61 43.38
N ASP A 811 -7.91 2.82 42.82
CA ASP A 811 -8.75 3.13 41.65
C ASP A 811 -8.21 2.62 40.30
N THR A 812 -6.99 2.06 40.27
CA THR A 812 -6.29 1.59 39.06
C THR A 812 -7.18 0.74 38.13
N ILE A 813 -7.18 1.06 36.84
CA ILE A 813 -7.97 0.37 35.80
C ILE A 813 -7.21 -0.87 35.30
N PHE A 814 -7.93 -1.93 34.89
CA PHE A 814 -7.31 -3.08 34.22
C PHE A 814 -7.58 -3.06 32.71
N LEU A 815 -6.51 -3.05 31.92
CA LEU A 815 -6.51 -3.22 30.46
C LEU A 815 -6.27 -4.69 30.15
N VAL A 816 -7.35 -5.47 30.03
CA VAL A 816 -7.28 -6.93 29.95
C VAL A 816 -7.14 -7.38 28.50
N GLU A 817 -5.96 -7.89 28.10
CA GLU A 817 -5.75 -8.38 26.74
C GLU A 817 -6.25 -9.82 26.54
N ILE A 818 -7.23 -9.95 25.65
CA ILE A 818 -7.77 -11.21 25.18
C ILE A 818 -6.84 -11.78 24.10
N LYS A 819 -5.89 -12.63 24.52
CA LYS A 819 -4.88 -13.30 23.66
C LYS A 819 -5.44 -14.46 22.81
N SER A 820 -6.55 -15.06 23.24
CA SER A 820 -7.10 -16.27 22.64
C SER A 820 -8.25 -15.97 21.69
N GLU A 821 -8.33 -16.67 20.56
CA GLU A 821 -9.48 -16.61 19.63
C GLU A 821 -10.67 -17.49 20.06
N ASP A 822 -10.51 -18.29 21.12
CA ASP A 822 -11.57 -19.17 21.62
C ASP A 822 -12.77 -18.34 22.14
N PRO A 823 -13.97 -18.44 21.53
CA PRO A 823 -15.16 -17.75 22.02
C PRO A 823 -15.57 -18.18 23.43
N ALA A 824 -15.11 -19.32 23.94
CA ALA A 824 -15.41 -19.78 25.30
C ALA A 824 -14.75 -18.92 26.40
N LEU A 825 -13.68 -18.18 26.07
CA LEU A 825 -13.02 -17.26 27.00
C LEU A 825 -13.95 -16.10 27.40
N ILE A 826 -14.67 -15.48 26.46
CA ILE A 826 -15.43 -14.25 26.74
C ILE A 826 -16.53 -14.45 27.81
N PRO A 827 -17.38 -15.52 27.76
CA PRO A 827 -18.34 -15.77 28.83
C PRO A 827 -17.69 -16.03 30.20
N ALA A 828 -16.48 -16.60 30.24
CA ALA A 828 -15.75 -16.81 31.50
C ALA A 828 -15.15 -15.51 32.03
N LEU A 829 -14.62 -14.67 31.15
CA LEU A 829 -14.08 -13.35 31.44
C LEU A 829 -15.16 -12.40 31.98
N VAL A 830 -16.28 -12.24 31.26
CA VAL A 830 -17.42 -11.40 31.70
C VAL A 830 -18.00 -11.88 33.04
N ARG A 831 -18.13 -13.19 33.25
CA ARG A 831 -18.51 -13.73 34.58
C ARG A 831 -17.50 -13.41 35.67
N THR A 832 -16.21 -13.35 35.37
CA THR A 832 -15.15 -13.06 36.34
C THR A 832 -15.17 -11.59 36.74
N VAL A 833 -15.39 -10.68 35.79
CA VAL A 833 -15.48 -9.22 36.05
C VAL A 833 -16.67 -8.90 36.97
N TYR A 834 -17.90 -9.30 36.61
CA TYR A 834 -19.08 -9.07 37.46
C TYR A 834 -19.00 -9.83 38.81
N ALA A 835 -18.36 -11.00 38.88
CA ALA A 835 -18.18 -11.72 40.15
C ALA A 835 -17.19 -11.04 41.11
N CYS A 836 -16.35 -10.13 40.59
CA CYS A 836 -15.41 -9.33 41.37
C CYS A 836 -15.90 -7.88 41.61
N GLY A 837 -16.99 -7.44 40.98
CA GLY A 837 -17.46 -6.05 41.04
C GLY A 837 -16.53 -5.08 40.31
N MET A 838 -15.92 -5.52 39.20
CA MET A 838 -14.88 -4.81 38.46
C MET A 838 -15.37 -4.21 37.14
N GLU A 839 -16.67 -4.20 36.89
CA GLU A 839 -17.29 -3.71 35.66
C GLU A 839 -16.87 -2.29 35.26
N ASP A 840 -16.89 -1.34 36.20
CA ASP A 840 -16.45 0.04 35.97
C ASP A 840 -14.93 0.24 36.10
N ARG A 841 -14.14 -0.84 36.17
CA ARG A 841 -12.67 -0.83 36.28
C ARG A 841 -11.95 -1.73 35.28
N VAL A 842 -12.65 -2.29 34.28
CA VAL A 842 -12.06 -3.15 33.25
C VAL A 842 -12.32 -2.59 31.85
N VAL A 843 -11.24 -2.51 31.07
CA VAL A 843 -11.22 -2.19 29.64
C VAL A 843 -10.66 -3.40 28.90
N PHE A 844 -11.30 -3.85 27.82
CA PHE A 844 -10.83 -5.03 27.10
C PHE A 844 -9.98 -4.66 25.88
N LEU A 845 -8.81 -5.28 25.77
CA LEU A 845 -7.91 -5.18 24.62
C LEU A 845 -7.94 -6.49 23.81
N SER A 846 -7.82 -6.39 22.48
CA SER A 846 -7.48 -7.55 21.64
C SER A 846 -7.06 -7.12 20.23
N TYR A 847 -6.25 -7.96 19.58
CA TYR A 847 -6.07 -7.94 18.12
C TYR A 847 -7.29 -8.51 17.36
N SER A 848 -8.18 -9.22 18.06
CA SER A 848 -9.38 -9.83 17.48
C SER A 848 -10.59 -8.93 17.61
N GLY A 849 -10.96 -8.26 16.51
CA GLY A 849 -12.20 -7.49 16.42
C GLY A 849 -13.46 -8.35 16.65
N GLU A 850 -13.38 -9.67 16.39
CA GLU A 850 -14.47 -10.58 16.71
C GLU A 850 -14.59 -10.83 18.22
N GLN A 851 -13.48 -10.98 18.95
CA GLN A 851 -13.52 -11.07 20.42
C GLN A 851 -14.04 -9.78 21.06
N LEU A 852 -13.62 -8.61 20.60
CA LEU A 852 -14.17 -7.33 21.09
C LEU A 852 -15.67 -7.18 20.77
N SER A 853 -16.12 -7.68 19.60
CA SER A 853 -17.56 -7.75 19.28
C SER A 853 -18.32 -8.72 20.20
N ARG A 854 -17.74 -9.87 20.55
CA ARG A 854 -18.31 -10.85 21.50
C ARG A 854 -18.34 -10.32 22.95
N VAL A 855 -17.41 -9.44 23.33
CA VAL A 855 -17.42 -8.68 24.59
C VAL A 855 -18.60 -7.71 24.59
N ARG A 856 -18.67 -6.79 23.62
CA ARG A 856 -19.76 -5.80 23.51
C ARG A 856 -21.15 -6.43 23.43
N GLY A 857 -21.25 -7.64 22.86
CA GLY A 857 -22.51 -8.42 22.82
C GLY A 857 -22.94 -9.07 24.14
N GLN A 858 -22.08 -9.09 25.16
CA GLN A 858 -22.37 -9.65 26.51
C GLN A 858 -22.27 -8.62 27.63
N MET A 859 -21.47 -7.56 27.43
CA MET A 859 -21.20 -6.49 28.38
C MET A 859 -21.14 -5.17 27.57
N PRO A 860 -22.28 -4.65 27.08
CA PRO A 860 -22.32 -3.50 26.17
C PRO A 860 -21.81 -2.20 26.79
N GLU A 861 -21.77 -2.09 28.11
CA GLU A 861 -21.19 -0.98 28.87
C GLU A 861 -19.66 -0.91 28.84
N ALA A 862 -18.97 -2.01 28.52
CA ALA A 862 -17.52 -2.05 28.58
C ALA A 862 -16.86 -1.20 27.47
N ALA A 863 -15.85 -0.43 27.87
CA ALA A 863 -14.93 0.19 26.93
C ALA A 863 -13.97 -0.86 26.35
N VAL A 864 -13.53 -0.63 25.10
CA VAL A 864 -12.66 -1.53 24.35
C VAL A 864 -11.55 -0.76 23.63
N GLY A 865 -10.35 -1.33 23.58
CA GLY A 865 -9.24 -0.84 22.78
C GLY A 865 -8.84 -1.87 21.74
N TYR A 866 -8.67 -1.45 20.49
CA TYR A 866 -8.23 -2.36 19.43
C TYR A 866 -6.71 -2.34 19.33
N LEU A 867 -6.07 -3.50 19.48
CA LEU A 867 -4.63 -3.68 19.31
C LEU A 867 -4.31 -3.89 17.85
N ALA A 868 -3.65 -2.93 17.20
CA ALA A 868 -3.30 -3.05 15.79
C ALA A 868 -2.22 -2.04 15.37
N ALA A 869 -1.61 -2.31 14.21
CA ALA A 869 -1.16 -1.26 13.32
C ALA A 869 -2.29 -1.00 12.31
N CYS A 870 -3.23 -0.11 12.64
CA CYS A 870 -4.29 0.33 11.71
C CYS A 870 -3.76 1.28 10.62
N THR A 871 -2.50 1.67 10.72
CA THR A 871 -1.83 2.69 9.92
C THR A 871 -0.85 2.06 8.93
N GLN A 872 -0.61 2.77 7.84
CA GLN A 872 0.35 2.38 6.81
C GLN A 872 1.47 3.42 6.78
N SER A 873 2.72 2.95 6.85
CA SER A 873 3.89 3.78 6.58
C SER A 873 3.78 4.37 5.17
N GLY A 874 4.32 5.57 4.96
CA GLY A 874 4.28 6.30 3.68
C GLY A 874 2.91 6.80 3.21
N ALA A 875 1.80 6.29 3.77
CA ALA A 875 0.46 6.81 3.49
C ALA A 875 0.21 8.16 4.18
N ASP A 876 -0.68 8.97 3.60
CA ASP A 876 -0.99 10.30 4.12
C ASP A 876 -1.87 10.26 5.40
N ILE A 877 -2.12 11.43 6.00
CA ILE A 877 -2.94 11.52 7.22
C ILE A 877 -4.40 11.08 6.94
N ALA A 878 -4.96 11.38 5.76
CA ALA A 878 -6.35 11.07 5.45
C ALA A 878 -6.60 9.56 5.26
N ALA A 879 -5.70 8.89 4.53
CA ALA A 879 -5.72 7.42 4.37
C ALA A 879 -5.55 6.70 5.71
N ASN A 880 -4.65 7.19 6.58
CA ASN A 880 -4.47 6.64 7.92
C ASN A 880 -5.68 6.88 8.84
N LEU A 881 -6.35 8.03 8.74
CA LEU A 881 -7.62 8.30 9.45
C LEU A 881 -8.75 7.39 8.98
N LYS A 882 -8.87 7.16 7.66
CA LYS A 882 -9.82 6.22 7.07
C LYS A 882 -9.58 4.79 7.56
N ALA A 883 -8.33 4.31 7.51
CA ALA A 883 -7.98 2.95 7.94
C ALA A 883 -8.21 2.74 9.45
N MET A 884 -7.94 3.75 10.30
CA MET A 884 -8.33 3.74 11.70
C MET A 884 -9.86 3.68 11.87
N ALA A 885 -10.63 4.54 11.18
CA ALA A 885 -12.09 4.53 11.28
C ALA A 885 -12.73 3.21 10.81
N GLU A 886 -12.13 2.55 9.80
CA GLU A 886 -12.56 1.24 9.29
C GLU A 886 -12.44 0.10 10.31
N GLN A 887 -11.53 0.22 11.29
CA GLN A 887 -11.33 -0.76 12.35
C GLN A 887 -12.01 -0.34 13.67
N LEU A 888 -11.91 0.93 14.03
CA LEU A 888 -12.27 1.43 15.36
C LEU A 888 -13.75 1.80 15.50
N ASP A 889 -14.38 2.34 14.45
CA ASP A 889 -15.78 2.82 14.54
C ASP A 889 -16.80 1.67 14.71
N PRO A 890 -16.66 0.49 14.06
CA PRO A 890 -17.54 -0.66 14.31
C PRO A 890 -17.47 -1.24 15.72
N LEU A 891 -16.32 -1.08 16.38
CA LEU A 891 -16.07 -1.53 17.76
C LEU A 891 -16.30 -0.41 18.80
N CYS A 892 -16.46 0.83 18.33
CA CYS A 892 -16.44 2.05 19.12
C CYS A 892 -15.18 2.16 20.01
N ALA A 893 -14.04 1.69 19.49
CA ALA A 893 -12.80 1.50 20.23
C ALA A 893 -11.88 2.72 20.17
N PHE A 894 -10.96 2.81 21.14
CA PHE A 894 -9.74 3.60 21.01
C PHE A 894 -8.61 2.79 20.36
N TYR A 895 -7.57 3.49 19.90
CA TYR A 895 -6.44 2.88 19.19
C TYR A 895 -5.29 2.56 20.15
N SER A 896 -4.95 1.28 20.26
CA SER A 896 -3.77 0.82 21.00
C SER A 896 -2.77 0.21 20.00
N CYS A 897 -1.59 0.81 19.85
CA CYS A 897 -0.74 0.56 18.67
C CYS A 897 0.75 0.43 18.98
N PRO A 898 1.54 -0.24 18.12
CA PRO A 898 2.99 -0.15 18.17
C PRO A 898 3.43 1.32 18.19
N GLN A 899 4.44 1.65 18.99
CA GLN A 899 4.90 3.02 19.21
C GLN A 899 5.41 3.74 17.94
N GLU A 900 5.77 2.97 16.90
CA GLU A 900 6.19 3.39 15.57
C GLU A 900 5.02 3.57 14.59
N ALA A 901 3.85 2.98 14.88
CA ALA A 901 2.67 2.97 14.01
C ALA A 901 1.86 4.28 14.06
N GLN A 902 2.48 5.39 14.48
CA GLN A 902 1.81 6.66 14.72
C GLN A 902 2.79 7.85 14.58
N THR A 903 2.24 9.05 14.44
CA THR A 903 3.00 10.31 14.51
C THR A 903 2.23 11.35 15.30
N THR A 904 2.91 12.37 15.80
CA THR A 904 2.27 13.49 16.52
C THR A 904 1.32 14.29 15.61
N ALA A 905 1.58 14.33 14.29
CA ALA A 905 0.67 14.92 13.31
C ALA A 905 -0.61 14.10 13.11
N LEU A 906 -0.49 12.77 12.98
CA LEU A 906 -1.66 11.89 12.88
C LEU A 906 -2.49 11.90 14.17
N THR A 907 -1.82 11.89 15.33
CA THR A 907 -2.46 11.92 16.65
C THR A 907 -3.24 13.21 16.88
N ARG A 908 -2.71 14.35 16.43
CA ARG A 908 -3.43 15.62 16.38
C ARG A 908 -4.69 15.55 15.54
N ALA A 909 -4.60 15.05 14.31
CA ALA A 909 -5.77 14.93 13.42
C ALA A 909 -6.82 13.91 13.95
N ALA A 910 -6.37 12.87 14.66
CA ALA A 910 -7.23 11.85 15.25
C ALA A 910 -8.05 12.35 16.45
N ARG A 911 -7.50 13.27 17.28
CA ARG A 911 -8.18 13.79 18.48
C ARG A 911 -9.52 14.48 18.18
N HIS A 912 -9.61 15.18 17.05
CA HIS A 912 -10.84 15.84 16.58
C HIS A 912 -11.99 14.87 16.23
N ARG A 913 -11.72 13.57 16.22
CA ARG A 913 -12.66 12.47 15.93
C ARG A 913 -12.88 11.56 17.16
N GLY A 914 -12.44 12.00 18.34
CA GLY A 914 -12.53 11.25 19.59
C GLY A 914 -11.66 10.00 19.63
N ILE A 915 -10.64 9.89 18.78
CA ILE A 915 -9.74 8.73 18.74
C ILE A 915 -8.60 8.97 19.72
N LEU A 916 -8.70 8.38 20.92
CA LEU A 916 -7.57 8.28 21.83
C LEU A 916 -6.52 7.30 21.24
N ILE A 917 -5.24 7.59 21.45
CA ILE A 917 -4.12 6.79 20.93
C ILE A 917 -3.17 6.44 22.09
N HIS A 918 -2.95 5.15 22.28
CA HIS A 918 -2.17 4.54 23.36
C HIS A 918 -1.02 3.69 22.75
N PRO A 919 0.15 4.29 22.45
CA PRO A 919 1.34 3.56 22.03
C PRO A 919 1.83 2.53 23.07
N TRP A 920 2.27 1.38 22.58
CA TRP A 920 2.96 0.31 23.31
C TRP A 920 4.18 -0.20 22.51
N THR A 921 5.23 -0.75 23.12
CA THR A 921 5.63 -0.62 24.53
C THR A 921 6.77 0.42 24.57
N VAL A 922 6.69 1.40 25.48
CA VAL A 922 7.49 2.65 25.41
C VAL A 922 8.41 2.78 26.63
N ASP A 923 9.50 2.01 26.64
CA ASP A 923 10.30 1.77 27.86
C ASP A 923 11.64 2.52 27.91
N GLU A 924 12.08 3.05 26.76
CA GLU A 924 13.23 3.96 26.71
C GLU A 924 12.80 5.33 27.26
N TYR A 925 13.57 5.84 28.23
CA TYR A 925 13.09 6.89 29.14
C TYR A 925 12.91 8.23 28.42
N GLU A 926 13.83 8.57 27.53
CA GLU A 926 13.80 9.74 26.69
C GLU A 926 12.62 9.72 25.70
N LEU A 927 12.28 8.57 25.11
CA LEU A 927 11.11 8.38 24.25
C LEU A 927 9.78 8.36 25.03
N PHE A 928 9.77 7.79 26.23
CA PHE A 928 8.64 7.87 27.17
C PHE A 928 8.34 9.34 27.50
N GLU A 929 9.37 10.10 27.88
CA GLU A 929 9.25 11.54 28.12
C GLU A 929 8.85 12.32 26.87
N GLN A 930 9.40 11.99 25.69
CA GLN A 930 9.00 12.61 24.43
C GLN A 930 7.50 12.42 24.17
N LYS A 931 6.96 11.21 24.35
CA LYS A 931 5.52 10.95 24.16
C LYS A 931 4.67 11.52 25.30
N TYR A 932 5.16 11.60 26.53
CA TYR A 932 4.47 12.35 27.59
C TYR A 932 4.35 13.83 27.22
N TYR A 933 5.47 14.42 26.76
CA TYR A 933 5.59 15.84 26.41
C TYR A 933 4.85 16.24 25.13
N ASP A 934 4.74 15.34 24.14
CA ASP A 934 3.90 15.51 22.94
C ASP A 934 2.39 15.26 23.19
N GLY A 935 2.01 14.80 24.39
CA GLY A 935 0.62 14.74 24.84
C GLY A 935 -0.19 13.59 24.25
N TYR A 936 0.39 12.39 24.13
CA TYR A 936 -0.38 11.19 23.78
C TYR A 936 -1.52 10.95 24.82
N HIS A 937 -2.54 10.17 24.47
CA HIS A 937 -3.70 10.00 25.35
C HIS A 937 -3.39 9.00 26.46
N GLY A 938 -2.68 7.92 26.12
CA GLY A 938 -1.98 7.08 27.09
C GLY A 938 -0.63 6.58 26.57
N ILE A 939 0.13 5.91 27.45
CA ILE A 939 1.37 5.20 27.15
C ILE A 939 1.34 3.87 27.90
N THR A 940 1.71 2.78 27.23
CA THR A 940 1.89 1.46 27.85
C THR A 940 3.38 1.14 27.95
N THR A 941 3.84 0.80 29.15
CA THR A 941 5.27 0.60 29.46
C THR A 941 5.49 -0.36 30.62
N ASP A 942 6.62 -1.06 30.61
CA ASP A 942 7.17 -1.85 31.73
C ASP A 942 7.62 -0.95 32.89
N ARG A 943 7.77 0.37 32.65
CA ARG A 943 8.38 1.39 33.51
C ARG A 943 7.42 2.52 33.87
N ALA A 944 6.20 2.16 34.28
CA ALA A 944 5.20 3.11 34.75
C ALA A 944 5.69 4.00 35.92
N ASP A 945 6.68 3.52 36.68
CA ASP A 945 7.31 4.26 37.78
C ASP A 945 7.98 5.58 37.36
N TYR A 946 8.39 5.72 36.09
CA TYR A 946 8.93 6.96 35.53
C TYR A 946 8.03 8.18 35.77
N ALA A 947 6.70 8.02 35.74
CA ALA A 947 5.73 9.10 35.88
C ALA A 947 5.19 9.31 37.31
N SER A 948 5.68 8.55 38.31
CA SER A 948 5.24 8.59 39.72
C SER A 948 5.14 10.02 40.28
N TYR A 949 6.11 10.87 39.92
CA TYR A 949 6.27 12.24 40.44
C TYR A 949 6.13 13.31 39.35
N TYR A 950 5.58 12.96 38.18
CA TYR A 950 5.21 13.96 37.18
C TYR A 950 3.94 14.69 37.62
N LEU A 951 3.88 15.99 37.36
CA LEU A 951 2.65 16.76 37.55
C LEU A 951 1.50 16.17 36.71
N THR A 952 0.38 15.98 37.39
CA THR A 952 -0.91 15.54 36.85
C THR A 952 -1.98 16.64 36.94
N GLY A 953 -1.79 17.63 37.83
CA GLY A 953 -2.65 18.80 37.99
C GLY A 953 -2.02 19.85 38.90
N VAL A 954 -2.61 21.05 38.93
CA VAL A 954 -2.23 22.17 39.81
C VAL A 954 -3.50 22.84 40.33
N GLU A 955 -3.63 22.99 41.64
CA GLU A 955 -4.79 23.57 42.30
C GLU A 955 -4.39 24.87 43.02
N ALA A 956 -5.23 25.91 42.99
CA ALA A 956 -4.98 27.15 43.74
C ALA A 956 -5.65 27.08 45.12
N LEU A 957 -4.90 27.35 46.20
CA LEU A 957 -5.45 27.34 47.56
C LEU A 957 -6.49 28.45 47.84
N GLN A 958 -6.61 29.42 46.93
CA GLN A 958 -7.53 30.56 47.03
C GLN A 958 -8.01 30.93 45.61
N THR A 959 -9.33 31.05 45.44
CA THR A 959 -9.97 31.52 44.19
C THR A 959 -10.16 33.04 44.15
N GLU A 960 -10.18 33.71 45.30
CA GLU A 960 -10.24 35.16 45.45
C GLU A 960 -9.15 35.64 46.43
N ILE A 961 -8.40 36.68 46.05
CA ILE A 961 -7.23 37.18 46.79
C ILE A 961 -7.22 38.71 46.74
N THR A 962 -6.79 39.37 47.82
CA THR A 962 -6.67 40.84 47.89
C THR A 962 -5.29 41.26 48.36
N PHE A 963 -4.67 42.23 47.67
CA PHE A 963 -3.39 42.84 48.06
C PHE A 963 -3.30 44.29 47.57
N GLN A 964 -2.37 45.08 48.14
CA GLN A 964 -2.17 46.48 47.76
C GLN A 964 -1.30 46.59 46.50
N ALA A 965 -1.61 47.56 45.64
CA ALA A 965 -0.82 47.86 44.46
C ALA A 965 0.43 48.70 44.80
N GLY A 966 1.49 48.55 44.01
CA GLY A 966 2.69 49.38 44.08
C GLY A 966 3.78 48.94 45.08
N GLU A 967 3.54 47.92 45.91
CA GLU A 967 4.60 47.28 46.70
C GLU A 967 5.26 46.14 45.89
N GLU A 968 6.54 46.30 45.55
CA GLU A 968 7.37 45.26 44.92
C GLU A 968 7.61 44.09 45.91
N GLY A 969 7.46 42.85 45.45
CA GLY A 969 7.76 41.66 46.25
C GLY A 969 6.68 41.28 47.27
N GLY A 970 5.41 41.36 46.85
CA GLY A 970 4.20 41.04 47.62
C GLY A 970 4.02 39.57 48.01
N GLY A 971 2.79 39.04 47.86
CA GLY A 971 2.44 37.70 48.36
C GLY A 971 3.04 36.57 47.51
N SER A 972 3.78 35.65 48.13
CA SER A 972 3.98 34.31 47.55
C SER A 972 2.65 33.56 47.60
N LEU A 973 1.97 33.46 46.47
CA LEU A 973 0.72 32.70 46.36
C LEU A 973 1.03 31.20 46.26
N GLN A 974 0.20 30.38 46.88
CA GLN A 974 0.44 28.94 46.99
C GLN A 974 -0.52 28.11 46.15
N VAL A 975 0.05 27.05 45.56
CA VAL A 975 -0.66 26.05 44.76
C VAL A 975 -0.33 24.65 45.27
N VAL A 976 -1.27 23.72 45.13
CA VAL A 976 -1.01 22.29 45.34
C VAL A 976 -0.57 21.69 44.00
N GLN A 977 0.63 21.13 43.96
CA GLN A 977 1.07 20.26 42.88
C GLN A 977 0.52 18.85 43.13
N GLN A 978 -0.22 18.32 42.16
CA GLN A 978 -0.78 16.96 42.20
C GLN A 978 0.07 16.03 41.33
N ALA A 979 0.52 14.88 41.86
CA ALA A 979 1.24 13.83 41.13
C ALA A 979 0.61 12.46 41.38
N ARG A 980 1.07 11.41 40.69
CA ARG A 980 0.58 10.04 40.87
C ARG A 980 0.84 9.52 42.29
N CYS A 981 2.03 9.80 42.83
CA CYS A 981 2.48 9.34 44.15
C CYS A 981 2.48 10.45 45.21
N GLY A 982 1.48 11.34 45.19
CA GLY A 982 1.22 12.32 46.25
C GLY A 982 1.05 13.76 45.77
N ALA A 983 0.98 14.69 46.74
CA ALA A 983 0.77 16.10 46.50
C ALA A 983 1.62 16.98 47.42
N GLU A 984 2.08 18.14 46.93
CA GLU A 984 2.86 19.12 47.70
C GLU A 984 2.31 20.54 47.55
N THR A 985 2.25 21.30 48.64
CA THR A 985 1.92 22.73 48.62
C THR A 985 3.19 23.56 48.42
N VAL A 986 3.27 24.26 47.29
CA VAL A 986 4.42 25.09 46.90
C VAL A 986 3.98 26.51 46.56
N ASN A 987 4.95 27.42 46.39
CA ASN A 987 4.67 28.73 45.79
C ASN A 987 4.43 28.56 44.28
N ALA A 988 3.50 29.33 43.71
CA ALA A 988 3.30 29.40 42.26
C ALA A 988 4.60 29.88 41.57
N SER A 989 5.14 29.09 40.65
CA SER A 989 6.39 29.40 39.94
C SER A 989 6.18 30.22 38.67
N CYS A 990 4.93 30.33 38.22
CA CYS A 990 4.53 31.11 37.06
C CYS A 990 3.04 31.45 37.16
N PHE A 991 2.57 32.35 36.30
CA PHE A 991 1.15 32.68 36.15
C PHE A 991 0.83 33.00 34.68
N LEU A 992 -0.44 33.11 34.35
CA LEU A 992 -0.94 33.71 33.10
C LEU A 992 -2.10 34.63 33.45
N GLN A 993 -1.99 35.93 33.18
CA GLN A 993 -3.13 36.85 33.31
C GLN A 993 -4.03 36.71 32.09
N ILE A 994 -5.31 36.38 32.32
CA ILE A 994 -6.29 36.10 31.26
C ILE A 994 -7.31 37.22 31.08
N SER A 995 -7.54 38.06 32.09
CA SER A 995 -8.34 39.29 31.96
C SER A 995 -8.08 40.30 33.08
N GLY A 996 -8.75 41.45 33.02
CA GLY A 996 -8.72 42.53 34.03
C GLY A 996 -7.90 43.75 33.63
N ASP A 997 -7.93 44.78 34.48
CA ASP A 997 -7.28 46.09 34.29
C ASP A 997 -6.07 46.34 35.22
N ALA A 998 -5.92 45.55 36.30
CA ALA A 998 -4.71 45.55 37.11
C ALA A 998 -3.54 44.89 36.36
N VAL A 999 -2.36 45.53 36.37
CA VAL A 999 -1.14 45.00 35.72
C VAL A 999 -0.36 44.14 36.72
N VAL A 1000 -0.51 42.83 36.62
CA VAL A 1000 0.09 41.85 37.54
C VAL A 1000 1.49 41.45 37.08
N GLU A 1001 2.42 41.33 38.03
CA GLU A 1001 3.78 40.84 37.82
C GLU A 1001 4.20 39.85 38.92
N MET A 1002 5.17 38.99 38.59
CA MET A 1002 5.76 38.01 39.51
C MET A 1002 7.28 38.26 39.61
N ASP A 1003 7.83 38.29 40.82
CA ASP A 1003 9.26 38.46 41.05
C ASP A 1003 10.06 37.15 40.92
N GLU A 1004 11.40 37.24 41.00
CA GLU A 1004 12.31 36.08 40.94
C GLU A 1004 12.12 35.07 42.10
N ASN A 1005 11.31 35.41 43.11
CA ASN A 1005 10.99 34.59 44.29
C ASN A 1005 9.57 33.98 44.23
N GLY A 1006 8.86 34.13 43.10
CA GLY A 1006 7.47 33.65 42.95
C GLY A 1006 6.43 34.47 43.73
N ARG A 1007 6.71 35.74 43.99
CA ARG A 1007 5.77 36.67 44.65
C ARG A 1007 5.00 37.46 43.62
N LEU A 1008 3.67 37.41 43.71
CA LEU A 1008 2.78 38.19 42.87
C LEU A 1008 2.49 39.55 43.50
N PHE A 1009 2.50 40.58 42.67
CA PHE A 1009 2.16 41.95 43.00
C PHE A 1009 1.52 42.63 41.78
N SER A 1010 0.95 43.84 41.95
CA SER A 1010 0.39 44.62 40.85
C SER A 1010 0.96 46.03 40.84
N ARG A 1011 1.21 46.56 39.64
CA ARG A 1011 1.65 47.95 39.44
C ARG A 1011 0.50 48.95 39.50
N THR A 1012 -0.74 48.50 39.42
CA THR A 1012 -1.94 49.35 39.41
C THR A 1012 -3.06 48.77 40.30
N PRO A 1013 -3.84 49.62 40.98
CA PRO A 1013 -5.14 49.23 41.52
C PRO A 1013 -6.07 48.76 40.39
N GLY A 1014 -7.03 47.90 40.71
CA GLY A 1014 -7.96 47.30 39.74
C GLY A 1014 -8.31 45.86 40.11
N THR A 1015 -8.74 45.09 39.11
CA THR A 1015 -8.97 43.64 39.22
C THR A 1015 -8.17 42.92 38.13
N ALA A 1016 -7.63 41.74 38.42
CA ALA A 1016 -7.06 40.84 37.43
C ALA A 1016 -7.62 39.42 37.64
N VAL A 1017 -7.75 38.66 36.56
CA VAL A 1017 -7.97 37.20 36.65
C VAL A 1017 -6.75 36.50 36.10
N VAL A 1018 -6.18 35.59 36.89
CA VAL A 1018 -4.96 34.85 36.56
C VAL A 1018 -5.16 33.35 36.70
N LEU A 1019 -4.36 32.59 35.96
CA LEU A 1019 -4.12 31.17 36.22
C LEU A 1019 -2.81 31.07 37.00
N LEU A 1020 -2.80 30.48 38.19
CA LEU A 1020 -1.55 30.20 38.93
C LEU A 1020 -0.96 28.87 38.46
N GLY A 1021 0.36 28.81 38.25
CA GLY A 1021 0.99 27.67 37.57
C GLY A 1021 2.27 27.15 38.19
N SER A 1022 2.53 25.87 37.95
CA SER A 1022 3.79 25.20 38.27
C SER A 1022 4.55 24.85 36.99
N THR A 1023 5.85 25.13 36.98
CA THR A 1023 6.80 24.63 35.98
C THR A 1023 7.53 23.43 36.57
N ALA A 1024 7.47 22.30 35.88
CA ALA A 1024 8.24 21.09 36.20
C ALA A 1024 9.20 20.75 35.05
N THR A 1025 10.20 19.92 35.32
CA THR A 1025 11.19 19.48 34.34
C THR A 1025 11.17 17.97 34.25
N LEU A 1026 11.11 17.43 33.03
CA LEU A 1026 11.17 16.00 32.77
C LEU A 1026 12.59 15.46 33.04
N PRO A 1027 12.79 14.47 33.94
CA PRO A 1027 14.10 14.04 34.42
C PRO A 1027 15.14 13.58 33.38
N ALA A 1028 14.77 12.83 32.34
CA ALA A 1028 15.75 12.28 31.38
C ALA A 1028 16.14 13.33 30.33
N THR A 1029 15.13 13.92 29.70
CA THR A 1029 15.25 14.91 28.62
C THR A 1029 15.64 16.31 29.10
N GLN A 1030 15.48 16.59 30.40
CA GLN A 1030 15.67 17.91 31.03
C GLN A 1030 14.79 19.02 30.42
N VAL A 1031 13.64 18.66 29.86
CA VAL A 1031 12.72 19.58 29.18
C VAL A 1031 11.66 20.11 30.15
N PRO A 1032 11.46 21.45 30.22
CA PRO A 1032 10.45 22.04 31.09
C PRO A 1032 9.04 22.03 30.48
N TYR A 1033 8.04 21.77 31.30
CA TYR A 1033 6.62 21.88 30.98
C TYR A 1033 5.86 22.59 32.10
N ARG A 1034 4.64 23.07 31.81
CA ARG A 1034 3.79 23.77 32.76
C ARG A 1034 2.41 23.15 32.90
N MET A 1035 1.84 23.27 34.08
CA MET A 1035 0.42 23.05 34.35
C MET A 1035 -0.12 24.24 35.16
N TYR A 1036 -1.40 24.56 34.97
CA TYR A 1036 -2.06 25.73 35.54
C TYR A 1036 -3.34 25.34 36.28
N SER A 1037 -3.65 26.10 37.33
CA SER A 1037 -4.89 26.02 38.08
C SER A 1037 -6.04 26.77 37.41
N ALA A 1038 -7.27 26.42 37.82
CA ALA A 1038 -8.48 27.16 37.49
C ALA A 1038 -8.37 28.67 37.81
N PRO A 1039 -9.18 29.54 37.17
CA PRO A 1039 -9.08 30.99 37.32
C PRO A 1039 -9.16 31.50 38.76
N VAL A 1040 -8.20 32.36 39.12
CA VAL A 1040 -8.10 33.06 40.41
C VAL A 1040 -8.29 34.56 40.19
N THR A 1041 -9.18 35.18 40.95
CA THR A 1041 -9.45 36.62 40.89
C THR A 1041 -8.61 37.36 41.93
N LEU A 1042 -7.87 38.37 41.47
CA LEU A 1042 -7.00 39.23 42.26
C LEU A 1042 -7.60 40.63 42.34
N PHE A 1043 -7.89 41.09 43.55
CA PHE A 1043 -8.37 42.43 43.85
C PHE A 1043 -7.18 43.29 44.32
N CYS A 1044 -6.76 44.24 43.47
CA CYS A 1044 -5.62 45.11 43.72
C CYS A 1044 -6.12 46.45 44.28
N THR A 1045 -5.92 46.71 45.57
CA THR A 1045 -6.36 47.96 46.20
C THR A 1045 -5.33 49.08 46.04
N GLU A 1046 -5.75 50.32 46.32
CA GLU A 1046 -4.84 51.41 46.72
C GLU A 1046 -4.11 51.09 48.05
#